data_AF-A0AAV3ZJZ9-F1
#
_entry.id   AF-A0AAV3ZJZ9-F1
#
_cell.length_a   1.000
_cell.length_b   1.000
_cell.length_c   1.000
_cell.angle_alpha   90.00
_cell.angle_beta   90.00
_cell.angle_gamma   90.00
#
_symmetry.space_group_name_H-M   'P 1'
#
loop_
_entity.id
_entity.type
_entity.pdbx_description
1 polymer ?
#
loop_
_entity_poly.entity_id
_entity_poly.type
_entity_poly.pdbx_seq_one_letter_code
_entity_poly.pdbx_strand_id
1 'polypeptide(L)'
;MINRNSNNTNINNDSNKNITTENNNNNNNNNNNNNNNKDEMKKELKILLLFFNSFKTDKFKMRSGRVMAAKHLVENHLSNLIVIGGDGTLRGCSILQSEWISLLRELDDRSLVRRDLLREHRHLSVMCIPCSITNDLCGTDTCIGVDSAMHRIIEATDNITITSCSSSMAFVVEVMGGHSGYLALEAGIVCDASMIFIPERPPLGDWRDELHMKVNNIAGVFCGMWVRDDLLAGAEAIICIVSEGTKDKDGVLITAQAVKDILTNKLNLNTKITILGHILRGGTPSAYDRLLATRFGCGAVTCLKNMTTEEGASTVTICENEIRSMPVSACLQVTERCRRCIEEKQFAEAVLLKGWHFQHLLNSYNLLHTMRSSPVPDMSDLPGTAKIGIMRVGKSSVGQCWVVKAVVGYCQSKSFCAVIIRDGFEGLVKGNYMGMTWDMVKQFTSRGNACMGSSSMTAATVGLEKVANAICELDLKGLIIVGGFPAFKSITEIDNAKNDYPGLQIPMCMLPVTVLNNIPGTDVTIGSDSALNEIVYYCDKIKRAARGYQNVVFVVETTGHNCGYLATVSGLASGADAAYINQEPFDLEKLLQDAAHLRGKIKRGVKVGLILRSELANENYNTDFIHKLFSEEGLGVFTCRATTIGHLQVGAHPSAMDRCMAISNGFTVAAWIVDTVEETMSIPHGTYSWMMMMMMMMMMMMMMMIVDDDDDDDDDDDDDDDDDDDDDDGDDSG
;
A
#
# COMPACT_ATOMS: atom_id res chain seq x y z
N MET A 1 16.53 -4.87 -27.52
CA MET A 1 17.86 -4.78 -28.15
C MET A 1 17.72 -4.26 -29.58
N ILE A 2 18.35 -3.13 -29.95
CA ILE A 2 18.66 -2.78 -31.34
C ILE A 2 20.08 -2.20 -31.37
N ASN A 3 20.88 -2.77 -32.27
CA ASN A 3 22.30 -2.59 -32.50
C ASN A 3 22.69 -1.12 -32.82
N ARG A 4 23.67 -0.55 -32.12
CA ARG A 4 24.34 0.71 -32.51
C ARG A 4 25.41 0.39 -33.54
N ASN A 5 25.06 0.44 -34.82
CA ASN A 5 26.02 0.74 -35.88
C ASN A 5 25.94 2.23 -36.16
N SER A 6 26.92 2.99 -35.67
CA SER A 6 27.27 4.29 -36.22
C SER A 6 28.74 4.56 -35.96
N ASN A 7 29.49 4.62 -37.06
CA ASN A 7 30.83 5.18 -37.20
C ASN A 7 31.13 6.26 -36.15
N ASN A 8 32.18 6.05 -35.36
CA ASN A 8 33.00 7.14 -34.85
C ASN A 8 34.46 6.69 -34.85
N THR A 9 35.11 6.96 -35.98
CA THR A 9 36.52 7.24 -36.05
C THR A 9 36.85 8.36 -35.06
N ASN A 10 37.64 8.07 -34.03
CA ASN A 10 38.86 8.84 -33.73
C ASN A 10 39.62 8.24 -32.53
N ILE A 11 40.82 7.74 -32.86
CA ILE A 11 42.11 8.09 -32.26
C ILE A 11 42.19 7.97 -30.72
N ASN A 12 42.77 6.87 -30.25
CA ASN A 12 44.05 6.95 -29.54
C ASN A 12 44.77 5.60 -29.62
N ASN A 13 45.92 5.65 -30.29
CA ASN A 13 46.97 4.65 -30.20
C ASN A 13 47.42 4.56 -28.75
N ASP A 14 47.58 3.34 -28.24
CA ASP A 14 48.88 2.97 -27.67
C ASP A 14 49.07 1.45 -27.71
N SER A 15 50.07 1.11 -28.50
CA SER A 15 50.92 -0.07 -28.47
C SER A 15 51.02 -0.80 -27.13
N ASN A 16 50.72 -2.11 -27.13
CA ASN A 16 51.79 -3.10 -27.09
C ASN A 16 51.31 -4.51 -27.46
N LYS A 17 51.93 -5.03 -28.52
CA LYS A 17 52.03 -6.46 -28.83
C LYS A 17 52.89 -7.12 -27.75
N ASN A 18 52.53 -8.34 -27.33
CA ASN A 18 53.40 -9.48 -27.59
C ASN A 18 52.69 -10.81 -27.34
N ILE A 19 52.64 -11.58 -28.43
CA ILE A 19 52.36 -13.00 -28.52
C ILE A 19 53.60 -13.73 -28.00
N THR A 20 53.43 -14.72 -27.13
CA THR A 20 54.32 -15.91 -27.13
C THR A 20 53.49 -17.16 -26.83
N THR A 21 53.38 -17.96 -27.87
CA THR A 21 53.08 -19.38 -27.90
C THR A 21 54.20 -20.17 -27.21
N GLU A 22 53.87 -21.06 -26.28
CA GLU A 22 54.70 -22.24 -25.99
C GLU A 22 53.81 -23.47 -25.83
N ASN A 23 53.93 -24.37 -26.80
CA ASN A 23 53.60 -25.78 -26.69
C ASN A 23 54.71 -26.46 -25.90
N ASN A 24 54.37 -27.29 -24.92
CA ASN A 24 55.06 -28.58 -24.75
C ASN A 24 54.23 -29.61 -23.99
N ASN A 25 54.28 -30.82 -24.54
CA ASN A 25 53.62 -32.05 -24.13
C ASN A 25 54.03 -32.51 -22.72
N ASN A 26 53.09 -33.12 -21.99
CA ASN A 26 53.35 -34.44 -21.40
C ASN A 26 52.05 -35.21 -21.10
N ASN A 27 52.05 -36.46 -21.56
CA ASN A 27 51.05 -37.49 -21.36
C ASN A 27 51.15 -38.13 -19.95
N ASN A 28 50.05 -38.78 -19.57
CA ASN A 28 49.86 -39.79 -18.51
C ASN A 28 49.49 -39.29 -17.10
N ASN A 29 48.19 -39.29 -16.78
CA ASN A 29 47.60 -40.40 -16.03
C ASN A 29 46.07 -40.27 -15.88
N ASN A 30 45.41 -41.41 -16.00
CA ASN A 30 43.98 -41.65 -15.90
C ASN A 30 43.39 -41.32 -14.52
N ASN A 31 42.07 -41.12 -14.54
CA ASN A 31 41.08 -41.18 -13.45
C ASN A 31 40.85 -39.89 -12.65
N ASN A 32 39.95 -39.05 -13.17
CA ASN A 32 38.82 -38.47 -12.41
C ASN A 32 37.90 -37.65 -13.34
N ASN A 33 37.30 -38.30 -14.34
CA ASN A 33 36.21 -37.73 -15.13
C ASN A 33 34.88 -37.98 -14.41
N ASN A 34 34.46 -37.06 -13.54
CA ASN A 34 33.04 -36.86 -13.23
C ASN A 34 32.67 -35.53 -12.55
N ASN A 35 33.63 -34.60 -12.33
CA ASN A 35 33.32 -33.29 -11.72
C ASN A 35 33.39 -32.06 -12.66
N ASN A 36 33.80 -32.22 -13.92
CA ASN A 36 33.93 -31.08 -14.85
C ASN A 36 32.64 -30.71 -15.63
N ASN A 37 31.60 -31.56 -15.63
CA ASN A 37 30.37 -31.27 -16.37
C ASN A 37 29.51 -30.16 -15.77
N LYS A 38 29.61 -29.88 -14.45
CA LYS A 38 28.85 -28.78 -13.82
C LYS A 38 29.42 -27.39 -14.15
N ASP A 39 30.73 -27.28 -14.38
CA ASP A 39 31.38 -26.01 -14.72
C ASP A 39 31.36 -25.74 -16.23
N GLU A 40 31.34 -26.77 -17.08
CA GLU A 40 31.07 -26.61 -18.52
C GLU A 40 29.59 -26.30 -18.82
N MET A 41 28.63 -26.91 -18.13
CA MET A 41 27.21 -26.51 -18.25
C MET A 41 26.95 -25.07 -17.80
N LYS A 42 27.76 -24.52 -16.88
CA LYS A 42 27.68 -23.11 -16.48
C LYS A 42 28.22 -22.15 -17.54
N LYS A 43 29.00 -22.62 -18.54
CA LYS A 43 29.46 -21.79 -19.66
C LYS A 43 28.39 -21.56 -20.74
N GLU A 44 27.33 -22.37 -20.80
CA GLU A 44 26.28 -22.24 -21.83
C GLU A 44 25.04 -21.45 -21.42
N LEU A 45 24.89 -21.07 -20.16
CA LEU A 45 23.92 -20.03 -19.77
C LEU A 45 24.55 -18.65 -20.00
N LYS A 46 24.61 -18.22 -21.27
CA LYS A 46 24.77 -16.80 -21.62
C LYS A 46 23.50 -16.04 -21.22
N ILE A 47 23.29 -15.87 -19.92
CA ILE A 47 22.43 -14.81 -19.40
C ILE A 47 23.24 -13.53 -19.57
N LEU A 48 23.09 -12.92 -20.75
CA LEU A 48 23.64 -11.60 -21.04
C LEU A 48 22.82 -10.58 -20.23
N LEU A 49 23.19 -10.36 -18.97
CA LEU A 49 22.68 -9.27 -18.14
C LEU A 49 23.24 -7.94 -18.67
N LEU A 50 22.70 -7.48 -19.80
CA LEU A 50 22.81 -6.08 -20.17
C LEU A 50 21.88 -5.28 -19.25
N PHE A 51 22.36 -4.18 -18.67
CA PHE A 51 21.46 -3.15 -18.16
C PHE A 51 20.60 -2.67 -19.33
N PHE A 52 19.35 -3.14 -19.39
CA PHE A 52 18.45 -2.88 -20.50
C PHE A 52 17.99 -1.42 -20.46
N ASN A 53 18.38 -0.65 -21.47
CA ASN A 53 17.72 0.62 -21.78
C ASN A 53 16.47 0.35 -22.61
N SER A 54 15.37 1.03 -22.30
CA SER A 54 14.15 1.02 -23.10
C SER A 54 14.21 2.11 -24.17
N PHE A 55 13.85 1.79 -25.41
CA PHE A 55 13.77 2.73 -26.51
C PHE A 55 12.47 2.52 -27.28
N LYS A 56 11.77 3.61 -27.61
CA LYS A 56 10.66 3.56 -28.57
C LYS A 56 11.22 3.25 -29.96
N THR A 57 10.62 2.29 -30.65
CA THR A 57 11.03 1.89 -32.00
C THR A 57 9.83 1.74 -32.92
N ASP A 58 9.72 2.63 -33.91
CA ASP A 58 8.66 2.53 -34.92
C ASP A 58 8.95 1.42 -35.94
N LYS A 59 10.22 1.05 -36.12
CA LYS A 59 10.62 -0.03 -37.04
C LYS A 59 9.97 -1.36 -36.65
N PHE A 60 9.80 -1.64 -35.36
CA PHE A 60 9.19 -2.88 -34.89
C PHE A 60 7.67 -2.94 -35.11
N LYS A 61 7.01 -1.79 -35.31
CA LYS A 61 5.60 -1.74 -35.74
C LYS A 61 5.43 -2.26 -37.16
N MET A 62 6.46 -2.10 -38.01
CA MET A 62 6.47 -2.64 -39.36
C MET A 62 6.84 -4.13 -39.35
N ARG A 63 6.21 -4.90 -40.24
CA ARG A 63 6.51 -6.33 -40.39
C ARG A 63 7.97 -6.60 -40.74
N SER A 64 8.59 -5.77 -41.58
CA SER A 64 10.02 -5.86 -41.91
C SER A 64 10.93 -5.76 -40.68
N GLY A 65 10.58 -4.93 -39.69
CA GLY A 65 11.31 -4.85 -38.43
C GLY A 65 11.15 -6.09 -37.56
N ARG A 66 9.95 -6.70 -37.55
CA ARG A 66 9.71 -7.98 -36.85
C ARG A 66 10.46 -9.14 -37.49
N VAL A 67 10.53 -9.20 -38.83
CA VAL A 67 11.34 -10.19 -39.55
C VAL A 67 12.82 -10.08 -39.15
N MET A 68 13.36 -8.86 -39.09
CA MET A 68 14.73 -8.63 -38.65
C MET A 68 14.95 -9.03 -37.18
N ALA A 69 13.96 -8.80 -36.31
CA ALA A 69 14.04 -9.24 -34.92
C ALA A 69 14.02 -10.78 -34.81
N ALA A 70 13.14 -11.45 -35.54
CA ALA A 70 13.08 -12.91 -35.61
C ALA A 70 14.40 -13.49 -36.13
N LYS A 71 14.98 -12.88 -37.17
CA LYS A 71 16.30 -13.25 -37.69
C LYS A 71 17.35 -13.23 -36.57
N HIS A 72 17.47 -12.13 -35.83
CA HIS A 72 18.47 -12.02 -34.77
C HIS A 72 18.23 -12.99 -33.61
N LEU A 73 16.96 -13.27 -33.26
CA LEU A 73 16.64 -14.25 -32.22
C LEU A 73 17.11 -15.65 -32.62
N VAL A 74 16.80 -16.07 -33.85
CA VAL A 74 17.19 -17.39 -34.37
C VAL A 74 18.72 -17.50 -34.54
N GLU A 75 19.38 -16.47 -35.07
CA GLU A 75 20.84 -16.46 -35.24
C GLU A 75 21.60 -16.54 -33.90
N ASN A 76 21.00 -16.10 -32.81
CA ASN A 76 21.58 -16.17 -31.47
C ASN A 76 21.06 -17.37 -30.66
N HIS A 77 20.35 -18.30 -31.28
CA HIS A 77 19.77 -19.49 -30.65
C HIS A 77 18.79 -19.17 -29.50
N LEU A 78 17.99 -18.11 -29.65
CA LEU A 78 17.03 -17.67 -28.63
C LEU A 78 15.59 -18.02 -29.05
N SER A 79 15.02 -19.05 -28.41
CA SER A 79 13.62 -19.46 -28.53
C SER A 79 12.75 -19.09 -27.31
N ASN A 80 13.37 -18.61 -26.24
CA ASN A 80 12.72 -18.26 -24.98
C ASN A 80 12.95 -16.77 -24.69
N LEU A 81 11.87 -16.00 -24.58
CA LEU A 81 11.94 -14.56 -24.44
C LEU A 81 11.15 -14.09 -23.21
N ILE A 82 11.82 -13.41 -22.29
CA ILE A 82 11.18 -12.66 -21.19
C ILE A 82 11.23 -11.17 -21.54
N VAL A 83 10.07 -10.50 -21.51
CA VAL A 83 9.95 -9.08 -21.85
C VAL A 83 9.28 -8.32 -20.72
N ILE A 84 9.88 -7.21 -20.30
CA ILE A 84 9.38 -6.37 -19.21
C ILE A 84 8.86 -5.05 -19.81
N GLY A 85 7.62 -4.66 -19.50
CA GLY A 85 7.05 -3.40 -19.97
C GLY A 85 5.56 -3.26 -19.71
N GLY A 86 4.98 -2.14 -20.17
CA GLY A 86 3.54 -1.87 -20.08
C GLY A 86 2.72 -2.43 -21.26
N ASP A 87 1.44 -2.07 -21.32
CA ASP A 87 0.46 -2.50 -22.34
C ASP A 87 1.00 -2.58 -23.77
N GLY A 88 1.60 -1.50 -24.28
CA GLY A 88 2.14 -1.48 -25.64
C GLY A 88 3.23 -2.53 -25.90
N THR A 89 4.01 -2.88 -24.88
CA THR A 89 5.05 -3.92 -24.98
C THR A 89 4.44 -5.31 -24.99
N LEU A 90 3.45 -5.55 -24.11
CA LEU A 90 2.70 -6.81 -24.06
C LEU A 90 1.99 -7.07 -25.41
N ARG A 91 1.36 -6.05 -25.99
CA ARG A 91 0.74 -6.13 -27.32
C ARG A 91 1.75 -6.49 -28.42
N GLY A 92 2.92 -5.85 -28.40
CA GLY A 92 4.00 -6.19 -29.33
C GLY A 92 4.49 -7.64 -29.21
N CYS A 93 4.55 -8.15 -27.98
CA CYS A 93 4.93 -9.55 -27.70
C CYS A 93 3.88 -10.55 -28.20
N SER A 94 2.60 -10.27 -27.96
CA SER A 94 1.50 -11.09 -28.45
C SER A 94 1.46 -11.16 -29.98
N ILE A 95 1.70 -10.05 -30.68
CA ILE A 95 1.81 -10.01 -32.15
C ILE A 95 3.04 -10.77 -32.65
N LEU A 96 4.20 -10.60 -32.00
CA LEU A 96 5.42 -11.31 -32.41
C LEU A 96 5.26 -12.83 -32.30
N GLN A 97 4.65 -13.30 -31.21
CA GLN A 97 4.42 -14.72 -30.97
C GLN A 97 3.41 -15.30 -31.96
N SER A 98 2.30 -14.60 -32.21
CA SER A 98 1.27 -15.08 -33.16
C SER A 98 1.76 -15.10 -34.60
N GLU A 99 2.59 -14.12 -34.98
CA GLU A 99 3.18 -14.06 -36.32
C GLU A 99 4.42 -14.97 -36.49
N TRP A 100 4.93 -15.61 -35.43
CA TRP A 100 6.25 -16.28 -35.43
C TRP A 100 6.46 -17.25 -36.59
N ILE A 101 5.52 -18.19 -36.79
CA ILE A 101 5.60 -19.19 -37.87
C ILE A 101 5.61 -18.51 -39.25
N SER A 102 4.84 -17.44 -39.40
CA SER A 102 4.77 -16.66 -40.63
C SER A 102 6.09 -15.91 -40.90
N LEU A 103 6.72 -15.39 -39.85
CA LEU A 103 8.03 -14.72 -39.94
C LEU A 103 9.14 -15.72 -40.30
N LEU A 104 9.13 -16.93 -39.73
CA LEU A 104 10.12 -17.96 -40.08
C LEU A 104 10.02 -18.40 -41.55
N ARG A 105 8.79 -18.53 -42.08
CA ARG A 105 8.58 -18.81 -43.52
C ARG A 105 9.18 -17.71 -44.38
N GLU A 106 8.93 -16.46 -44.03
CA GLU A 106 9.48 -15.30 -44.76
C GLU A 106 11.02 -15.23 -44.69
N LEU A 107 11.64 -15.72 -43.61
CA LEU A 107 13.10 -15.83 -43.50
C LEU A 107 13.67 -16.97 -44.38
N ASP A 108 12.96 -18.09 -44.51
CA ASP A 108 13.32 -19.20 -45.41
C ASP A 108 13.19 -18.79 -46.88
N ASP A 109 12.06 -18.17 -47.26
CA ASP A 109 11.79 -17.69 -48.62
C ASP A 109 12.85 -16.70 -49.10
N ARG A 110 13.31 -15.82 -48.20
CA ARG A 110 14.37 -14.84 -48.46
C ARG A 110 15.79 -15.40 -48.29
N SER A 111 15.92 -16.67 -47.90
CA SER A 111 17.21 -17.34 -47.62
C SER A 111 18.11 -16.55 -46.67
N LEU A 112 17.51 -15.89 -45.66
CA LEU A 112 18.24 -15.02 -44.73
C LEU A 112 18.90 -15.78 -43.57
N VAL A 113 18.43 -17.00 -43.28
CA VAL A 113 18.89 -17.86 -42.17
C VAL A 113 18.96 -19.31 -42.66
N ARG A 114 19.87 -20.11 -42.08
CA ARG A 114 19.97 -21.54 -42.40
C ARG A 114 18.71 -22.30 -41.98
N ARG A 115 18.23 -23.20 -42.85
CA ARG A 115 17.01 -24.01 -42.63
C ARG A 115 17.06 -24.86 -41.36
N ASP A 116 18.24 -25.36 -40.98
CA ASP A 116 18.38 -26.20 -39.79
C ASP A 116 18.06 -25.42 -38.52
N LEU A 117 18.52 -24.17 -38.43
CA LEU A 117 18.22 -23.26 -37.31
C LEU A 117 16.73 -22.92 -37.24
N LEU A 118 16.08 -22.73 -38.39
CA LEU A 118 14.64 -22.45 -38.44
C LEU A 118 13.81 -23.63 -37.91
N ARG A 119 14.28 -24.87 -38.11
CA ARG A 119 13.63 -26.08 -37.59
C ARG A 119 13.81 -26.21 -36.07
N GLU A 120 15.00 -25.91 -35.56
CA GLU A 120 15.31 -25.94 -34.14
C GLU A 120 14.50 -24.90 -33.35
N HIS A 121 14.30 -23.71 -33.92
CA HIS A 121 13.59 -22.59 -33.28
C HIS A 121 12.16 -22.39 -33.82
N ARG A 122 11.46 -23.48 -34.13
CA ARG A 122 10.09 -23.45 -34.69
C ARG A 122 9.09 -22.76 -33.77
N HIS A 123 9.32 -22.80 -32.46
CA HIS A 123 8.46 -22.24 -31.44
C HIS A 123 9.17 -21.10 -30.70
N LEU A 124 8.42 -20.05 -30.38
CA LEU A 124 8.85 -18.95 -29.55
C LEU A 124 7.99 -18.90 -28.29
N SER A 125 8.60 -19.19 -27.15
CA SER A 125 7.96 -19.05 -25.85
C SER A 125 8.19 -17.63 -25.34
N VAL A 126 7.10 -16.90 -25.08
CA VAL A 126 7.16 -15.50 -24.66
C VAL A 126 6.47 -15.35 -23.31
N MET A 127 7.22 -14.85 -22.33
CA MET A 127 6.71 -14.47 -21.02
C MET A 127 6.88 -12.96 -20.80
N CYS A 128 5.79 -12.29 -20.44
CA CYS A 128 5.77 -10.87 -20.16
C CYS A 128 5.75 -10.60 -18.66
N ILE A 129 6.40 -9.52 -18.25
CA ILE A 129 6.35 -8.98 -16.89
C ILE A 129 5.74 -7.57 -16.96
N PRO A 130 4.60 -7.32 -16.29
CA PRO A 130 3.93 -6.03 -16.33
C PRO A 130 4.71 -5.00 -15.52
N CYS A 131 5.13 -3.94 -16.19
CA CYS A 131 5.87 -2.83 -15.60
C CYS A 131 5.27 -1.51 -16.09
N SER A 132 4.51 -0.86 -15.21
CA SER A 132 3.79 0.38 -15.48
C SER A 132 3.52 1.09 -14.15
N ILE A 133 3.77 2.40 -14.09
CA ILE A 133 3.48 3.19 -12.89
C ILE A 133 1.98 3.48 -12.72
N THR A 134 1.21 3.44 -13.81
CA THR A 134 -0.21 3.88 -13.82
C THR A 134 -1.19 2.78 -13.42
N ASN A 135 -0.69 1.56 -13.16
CA ASN A 135 -1.49 0.35 -12.91
C ASN A 135 -2.68 0.19 -13.88
N ASP A 136 -2.41 0.40 -15.18
CA ASP A 136 -3.44 0.45 -16.22
C ASP A 136 -3.75 -0.93 -16.83
N LEU A 137 -2.96 -1.96 -16.52
CA LEU A 137 -3.15 -3.33 -16.96
C LEU A 137 -4.14 -4.07 -16.07
N CYS A 138 -5.31 -4.41 -16.61
CA CYS A 138 -6.29 -5.23 -15.90
C CYS A 138 -5.84 -6.70 -15.82
N GLY A 139 -6.15 -7.37 -14.70
CA GLY A 139 -5.80 -8.78 -14.46
C GLY A 139 -4.57 -9.00 -13.57
N THR A 140 -3.93 -7.93 -13.11
CA THR A 140 -2.95 -7.93 -12.01
C THR A 140 -3.38 -6.90 -10.99
N ASP A 141 -3.25 -7.20 -9.69
CA ASP A 141 -3.63 -6.26 -8.62
C ASP A 141 -2.72 -5.02 -8.65
N THR A 142 -1.44 -5.23 -8.93
CA THR A 142 -0.45 -4.14 -9.08
C THR A 142 0.62 -4.48 -10.12
N CYS A 143 1.25 -3.44 -10.66
CA CYS A 143 2.34 -3.50 -11.63
C CYS A 143 3.65 -3.07 -10.98
N ILE A 144 4.80 -3.51 -11.52
CA ILE A 144 6.09 -2.99 -11.08
C ILE A 144 6.16 -1.49 -11.35
N GLY A 145 6.48 -0.72 -10.30
CA GLY A 145 6.71 0.72 -10.33
C GLY A 145 5.57 1.55 -9.74
N VAL A 146 4.42 0.96 -9.47
CA VAL A 146 3.24 1.67 -8.91
C VAL A 146 3.57 2.20 -7.51
N ASP A 147 4.06 1.34 -6.62
CA ASP A 147 4.38 1.71 -5.24
C ASP A 147 5.53 2.72 -5.17
N SER A 148 6.54 2.56 -6.03
CA SER A 148 7.63 3.55 -6.18
C SER A 148 7.10 4.92 -6.62
N ALA A 149 6.17 4.97 -7.56
CA ALA A 149 5.53 6.21 -8.00
C ALA A 149 4.69 6.83 -6.87
N MET A 150 3.98 6.00 -6.10
CA MET A 150 3.22 6.45 -4.93
C MET A 150 4.11 7.10 -3.87
N HIS A 151 5.31 6.56 -3.61
CA HIS A 151 6.29 7.20 -2.72
C HIS A 151 6.70 8.59 -3.20
N ARG A 152 6.81 8.81 -4.52
CA ARG A 152 7.12 10.14 -5.08
C ARG A 152 5.95 11.11 -4.93
N ILE A 153 4.71 10.63 -5.09
CA ILE A 153 3.50 11.44 -4.89
C ILE A 153 3.42 11.89 -3.43
N ILE A 154 3.55 10.96 -2.48
CA ILE A 154 3.49 11.26 -1.05
C ILE A 154 4.59 12.24 -0.64
N GLU A 155 5.84 12.03 -1.07
CA GLU A 155 6.93 12.96 -0.78
C GLU A 155 6.63 14.38 -1.29
N ALA A 156 6.10 14.51 -2.50
CA ALA A 156 5.73 15.81 -3.05
C ALA A 156 4.54 16.43 -2.31
N THR A 157 3.49 15.65 -2.03
CA THR A 157 2.28 16.14 -1.38
C THR A 157 2.53 16.50 0.07
N ASP A 158 3.27 15.71 0.85
CA ASP A 158 3.61 16.03 2.24
C ASP A 158 4.40 17.36 2.32
N ASN A 159 5.34 17.60 1.39
CA ASN A 159 6.07 18.87 1.30
C ASN A 159 5.14 20.05 0.97
N ILE A 160 4.13 19.83 0.12
CA ILE A 160 3.11 20.83 -0.23
C ILE A 160 2.21 21.11 0.98
N THR A 161 1.78 20.08 1.72
CA THR A 161 0.90 20.20 2.89
C THR A 161 1.48 21.16 3.93
N ILE A 162 2.78 21.06 4.23
CA ILE A 162 3.46 21.95 5.19
C ILE A 162 3.37 23.42 4.75
N THR A 163 3.53 23.68 3.45
CA THR A 163 3.44 25.03 2.88
C THR A 163 2.01 25.55 2.85
N SER A 164 1.05 24.66 2.52
CA SER A 164 -0.38 24.95 2.45
C SER A 164 -0.92 25.38 3.82
N CYS A 165 -0.62 24.64 4.89
CA CYS A 165 -1.02 25.00 6.27
C CYS A 165 -0.45 26.35 6.72
N SER A 166 0.76 26.71 6.26
CA SER A 166 1.44 27.96 6.70
C SER A 166 0.87 29.22 6.03
N SER A 167 0.19 29.06 4.89
CA SER A 167 -0.20 30.17 4.02
C SER A 167 -1.68 30.17 3.63
N SER A 168 -2.45 29.25 4.20
CA SER A 168 -3.88 29.02 3.89
C SER A 168 -4.14 28.93 2.38
N MET A 169 -3.25 28.23 1.66
CA MET A 169 -3.33 28.08 0.20
C MET A 169 -3.95 26.74 -0.19
N ALA A 170 -4.72 26.73 -1.27
CA ALA A 170 -5.17 25.51 -1.92
C ALA A 170 -4.15 25.04 -2.97
N PHE A 171 -3.97 23.73 -3.09
CA PHE A 171 -3.08 23.12 -4.07
C PHE A 171 -3.83 22.12 -4.95
N VAL A 172 -3.59 22.23 -6.25
CA VAL A 172 -4.01 21.25 -7.26
C VAL A 172 -2.78 20.47 -7.69
N VAL A 173 -2.74 19.18 -7.38
CA VAL A 173 -1.63 18.27 -7.70
C VAL A 173 -2.02 17.40 -8.88
N GLU A 174 -1.33 17.56 -10.01
CA GLU A 174 -1.54 16.75 -11.20
C GLU A 174 -0.61 15.53 -11.20
N VAL A 175 -1.19 14.34 -11.31
CA VAL A 175 -0.49 13.06 -11.30
C VAL A 175 -0.63 12.34 -12.65
N MET A 176 0.40 11.57 -13.00
CA MET A 176 0.35 10.70 -14.18
C MET A 176 -0.68 9.59 -13.96
N GLY A 177 -1.30 9.11 -15.04
CA GLY A 177 -2.36 8.11 -14.94
C GLY A 177 -2.82 7.54 -16.27
N GLY A 178 -2.55 8.23 -17.37
CA GLY A 178 -3.00 7.91 -18.71
C GLY A 178 -4.52 7.78 -18.71
N HIS A 179 -4.99 6.56 -18.91
CA HIS A 179 -6.41 6.22 -18.87
C HIS A 179 -6.85 5.60 -17.53
N SER A 180 -6.02 5.70 -16.49
CA SER A 180 -6.33 5.19 -15.16
C SER A 180 -6.17 6.25 -14.07
N GLY A 181 -7.08 6.21 -13.12
CA GLY A 181 -7.05 7.01 -11.90
C GLY A 181 -6.40 6.32 -10.71
N TYR A 182 -5.80 5.14 -10.88
CA TYR A 182 -5.26 4.34 -9.76
C TYR A 182 -4.34 5.17 -8.84
N LEU A 183 -3.32 5.83 -9.39
CA LEU A 183 -2.39 6.65 -8.61
C LEU A 183 -3.10 7.82 -7.92
N ALA A 184 -4.05 8.48 -8.59
CA ALA A 184 -4.79 9.60 -8.01
C ALA A 184 -5.73 9.15 -6.88
N LEU A 185 -6.37 7.98 -7.04
CA LEU A 185 -7.26 7.40 -6.04
C LEU A 185 -6.49 6.99 -4.78
N GLU A 186 -5.41 6.23 -4.94
CA GLU A 186 -4.58 5.82 -3.82
C GLU A 186 -3.93 7.05 -3.15
N ALA A 187 -3.38 7.98 -3.93
CA ALA A 187 -2.88 9.27 -3.44
C ALA A 187 -3.92 10.05 -2.65
N GLY A 188 -5.17 10.05 -3.09
CA GLY A 188 -6.28 10.73 -2.41
C GLY A 188 -6.50 10.22 -1.00
N ILE A 189 -6.35 8.91 -0.80
CA ILE A 189 -6.51 8.26 0.51
C ILE A 189 -5.30 8.53 1.40
N VAL A 190 -4.08 8.27 0.89
CA VAL A 190 -2.85 8.32 1.69
C VAL A 190 -2.38 9.73 2.01
N CYS A 191 -2.61 10.69 1.10
CA CYS A 191 -2.30 12.11 1.29
C CYS A 191 -3.49 12.89 1.86
N ASP A 192 -4.63 12.23 2.10
CA ASP A 192 -5.83 12.86 2.64
C ASP A 192 -6.33 14.04 1.78
N ALA A 193 -6.45 13.80 0.48
CA ALA A 193 -6.91 14.83 -0.45
C ALA A 193 -8.37 15.24 -0.16
N SER A 194 -8.63 16.54 -0.28
CA SER A 194 -9.97 17.10 -0.18
C SER A 194 -10.86 16.61 -1.31
N MET A 195 -10.33 16.47 -2.52
CA MET A 195 -11.04 15.92 -3.67
C MET A 195 -10.07 15.26 -4.66
N ILE A 196 -10.52 14.19 -5.31
CA ILE A 196 -9.81 13.55 -6.42
C ILE A 196 -10.63 13.64 -7.70
N PHE A 197 -9.92 13.65 -8.83
CA PHE A 197 -10.49 13.55 -10.17
C PHE A 197 -9.86 12.34 -10.86
N ILE A 198 -10.69 11.34 -11.16
CA ILE A 198 -10.30 10.07 -11.78
C ILE A 198 -11.22 9.70 -12.95
N PRO A 199 -10.70 9.07 -14.02
CA PRO A 199 -11.50 8.69 -15.19
C PRO A 199 -12.51 7.57 -14.89
N GLU A 200 -12.26 6.69 -13.92
CA GLU A 200 -13.16 5.59 -13.56
C GLU A 200 -14.38 6.05 -12.74
N ARG A 201 -14.36 7.27 -12.20
CA ARG A 201 -15.48 7.87 -11.47
C ARG A 201 -15.51 9.38 -11.75
N PRO A 202 -16.01 9.79 -12.92
CA PRO A 202 -16.27 11.19 -13.15
C PRO A 202 -17.40 11.66 -12.22
N PRO A 203 -17.40 12.95 -11.83
CA PRO A 203 -18.48 13.55 -11.06
C PRO A 203 -19.84 13.40 -11.76
N LEU A 204 -20.89 13.07 -10.99
CA LEU A 204 -22.23 12.83 -11.54
C LEU A 204 -22.96 14.15 -11.89
N GLY A 205 -22.70 15.22 -11.14
CA GLY A 205 -23.28 16.56 -11.32
C GLY A 205 -22.34 17.55 -11.98
N ASP A 206 -22.58 18.86 -11.83
CA ASP A 206 -21.54 19.85 -12.14
C ASP A 206 -20.44 19.74 -11.07
N TRP A 207 -19.32 19.16 -11.46
CA TRP A 207 -18.18 18.98 -10.58
C TRP A 207 -17.65 20.29 -10.00
N ARG A 208 -17.95 21.42 -10.64
CA ARG A 208 -17.61 22.76 -10.15
C ARG A 208 -18.39 23.11 -8.89
N ASP A 209 -19.66 22.75 -8.86
CA ASP A 209 -20.54 23.00 -7.72
C ASP A 209 -20.29 21.98 -6.62
N GLU A 210 -20.02 20.72 -6.97
CA GLU A 210 -19.59 19.69 -6.02
C GLU A 210 -18.26 20.11 -5.33
N LEU A 211 -17.28 20.58 -6.10
CA LEU A 211 -16.03 21.12 -5.57
C LEU A 211 -16.29 22.33 -4.68
N HIS A 212 -17.14 23.25 -5.12
CA HIS A 212 -17.50 24.44 -4.35
C HIS A 212 -18.15 24.09 -3.01
N MET A 213 -19.16 23.22 -3.00
CA MET A 213 -19.83 22.78 -1.78
C MET A 213 -18.89 22.06 -0.82
N LYS A 214 -18.07 21.13 -1.33
CA LYS A 214 -17.14 20.37 -0.50
C LYS A 214 -16.08 21.25 0.13
N VAL A 215 -15.49 22.14 -0.66
CA VAL A 215 -14.46 23.06 -0.16
C VAL A 215 -15.07 24.13 0.73
N ASN A 216 -16.31 24.59 0.49
CA ASN A 216 -17.01 25.48 1.41
C ASN A 216 -17.44 24.79 2.70
N ASN A 217 -17.75 23.50 2.72
CA ASN A 217 -17.98 22.81 3.99
C ASN A 217 -16.68 22.72 4.81
N ILE A 218 -15.55 22.57 4.12
CA ILE A 218 -14.21 22.61 4.73
C ILE A 218 -13.85 24.04 5.19
N ALA A 219 -14.15 25.06 4.39
CA ALA A 219 -13.82 26.46 4.64
C ALA A 219 -14.87 27.20 5.50
N GLY A 220 -16.10 26.71 5.61
CA GLY A 220 -17.20 27.32 6.38
C GLY A 220 -16.95 27.21 7.89
N VAL A 221 -16.18 26.19 8.31
CA VAL A 221 -15.61 26.10 9.66
C VAL A 221 -14.63 27.25 9.96
N PHE A 222 -14.08 27.90 8.92
CA PHE A 222 -13.13 29.01 9.04
C PHE A 222 -13.78 30.36 9.36
N CYS A 223 -15.09 30.54 9.08
CA CYS A 223 -15.77 31.83 9.18
C CYS A 223 -16.81 31.95 10.30
N GLY A 224 -17.10 30.88 11.05
CA GLY A 224 -18.31 30.84 11.90
C GLY A 224 -18.13 30.74 13.41
N MET A 225 -17.00 30.27 13.95
CA MET A 225 -16.94 29.96 15.37
C MET A 225 -15.56 30.23 15.98
N TRP A 226 -15.51 31.29 16.79
CA TRP A 226 -14.43 31.54 17.75
C TRP A 226 -14.49 30.47 18.84
N VAL A 227 -14.03 29.25 18.54
CA VAL A 227 -13.72 28.27 19.57
C VAL A 227 -12.44 28.76 20.25
N ARG A 228 -12.62 29.25 21.48
CA ARG A 228 -11.55 29.60 22.43
C ARG A 228 -10.65 28.37 22.60
N ASP A 229 -9.47 28.42 22.01
CA ASP A 229 -8.19 28.02 22.58
C ASP A 229 -7.15 27.96 21.44
N ASP A 230 -5.99 28.57 21.69
CA ASP A 230 -4.87 28.81 20.77
C ASP A 230 -4.19 27.54 20.19
N LEU A 231 -4.85 26.37 20.23
CA LEU A 231 -4.34 25.08 19.75
C LEU A 231 -5.13 24.47 18.56
N LEU A 232 -6.36 24.95 18.28
CA LEU A 232 -7.32 24.22 17.43
C LEU A 232 -7.62 24.86 16.06
N ALA A 233 -7.34 26.15 15.86
CA ALA A 233 -7.58 26.83 14.57
C ALA A 233 -6.34 26.79 13.66
N GLY A 234 -5.92 25.60 13.22
CA GLY A 234 -4.91 25.43 12.18
C GLY A 234 -5.58 25.36 10.80
N ALA A 235 -5.17 26.22 9.85
CA ALA A 235 -5.72 26.21 8.49
C ALA A 235 -5.54 24.85 7.81
N GLU A 236 -6.65 24.23 7.39
CA GLU A 236 -6.64 22.94 6.69
C GLU A 236 -5.97 23.11 5.32
N ALA A 237 -5.04 22.21 5.00
CA ALA A 237 -4.47 22.16 3.67
C ALA A 237 -5.51 21.63 2.67
N ILE A 238 -5.96 22.49 1.75
CA ILE A 238 -6.89 22.09 0.70
C ILE A 238 -6.08 21.51 -0.45
N ILE A 239 -6.17 20.20 -0.65
CA ILE A 239 -5.40 19.47 -1.68
C ILE A 239 -6.37 18.76 -2.61
N CYS A 240 -6.34 19.12 -3.89
CA CYS A 240 -7.08 18.45 -4.96
C CYS A 240 -6.11 17.66 -5.84
N ILE A 241 -6.34 16.36 -6.03
CA ILE A 241 -5.50 15.51 -6.87
C ILE A 241 -6.20 15.21 -8.19
N VAL A 242 -5.54 15.49 -9.31
CA VAL A 242 -6.11 15.34 -10.66
C VAL A 242 -5.27 14.35 -11.45
N SER A 243 -5.89 13.26 -11.95
CA SER A 243 -5.26 12.36 -12.91
C SER A 243 -5.27 12.95 -14.32
N GLU A 244 -4.16 12.84 -15.07
CA GLU A 244 -3.96 13.47 -16.39
C GLU A 244 -5.05 13.18 -17.43
N GLY A 245 -5.70 12.02 -17.36
CA GLY A 245 -6.72 11.60 -18.33
C GLY A 245 -8.16 11.77 -17.88
N THR A 246 -8.41 12.53 -16.81
CA THR A 246 -9.76 12.66 -16.25
C THR A 246 -10.65 13.50 -17.15
N LYS A 247 -11.83 12.96 -17.46
CA LYS A 247 -12.87 13.64 -18.25
C LYS A 247 -14.13 13.80 -17.39
N ASP A 248 -14.89 14.84 -17.71
CA ASP A 248 -16.25 15.05 -17.20
C ASP A 248 -17.24 14.09 -17.89
N LYS A 249 -18.48 14.04 -17.42
CA LYS A 249 -19.62 13.30 -17.99
C LYS A 249 -19.84 13.60 -19.47
N ASP A 250 -19.51 14.83 -19.90
CA ASP A 250 -19.66 15.30 -21.28
C ASP A 250 -18.44 14.96 -22.16
N GLY A 251 -17.45 14.25 -21.61
CA GLY A 251 -16.23 13.86 -22.31
C GLY A 251 -15.17 14.97 -22.40
N VAL A 252 -15.41 16.12 -21.77
CA VAL A 252 -14.48 17.25 -21.70
C VAL A 252 -13.39 16.96 -20.68
N LEU A 253 -12.13 17.21 -21.03
CA LEU A 253 -11.00 16.99 -20.12
C LEU A 253 -11.06 17.95 -18.92
N ILE A 254 -10.95 17.43 -17.70
CA ILE A 254 -10.83 18.21 -16.47
C ILE A 254 -9.34 18.48 -16.24
N THR A 255 -8.91 19.71 -16.50
CA THR A 255 -7.50 20.12 -16.33
C THR A 255 -7.26 20.67 -14.94
N ALA A 256 -6.01 20.57 -14.46
CA ALA A 256 -5.61 21.21 -13.20
C ALA A 256 -5.86 22.73 -13.19
N GLN A 257 -5.76 23.38 -14.36
CA GLN A 257 -6.10 24.79 -14.53
C GLN A 257 -7.59 25.06 -14.32
N ALA A 258 -8.48 24.24 -14.87
CA ALA A 258 -9.91 24.40 -14.65
C ALA A 258 -10.29 24.27 -13.16
N VAL A 259 -9.70 23.30 -12.45
CA VAL A 259 -9.89 23.14 -11.00
C VAL A 259 -9.38 24.38 -10.25
N LYS A 260 -8.19 24.88 -10.58
CA LYS A 260 -7.63 26.10 -9.98
C LYS A 260 -8.52 27.31 -10.20
N ASP A 261 -9.05 27.49 -11.40
CA ASP A 261 -9.89 28.65 -11.74
C ASP A 261 -11.16 28.67 -10.90
N ILE A 262 -11.74 27.51 -10.57
CA ILE A 262 -12.90 27.42 -9.68
C ILE A 262 -12.53 27.76 -8.24
N LEU A 263 -11.44 27.17 -7.73
CA LEU A 263 -10.95 27.44 -6.38
C LEU A 263 -10.58 28.93 -6.19
N THR A 264 -10.05 29.56 -7.24
CA THR A 264 -9.67 30.98 -7.20
C THR A 264 -10.89 31.89 -7.39
N ASN A 265 -11.71 31.66 -8.41
CA ASN A 265 -12.75 32.61 -8.83
C ASN A 265 -14.07 32.43 -8.07
N LYS A 266 -14.47 31.19 -7.77
CA LYS A 266 -15.71 30.93 -7.00
C LYS A 266 -15.47 30.99 -5.49
N LEU A 267 -14.34 30.45 -5.02
CA LEU A 267 -14.06 30.29 -3.58
C LEU A 267 -13.09 31.33 -3.01
N ASN A 268 -12.52 32.21 -3.84
CA ASN A 268 -11.53 33.21 -3.42
C ASN A 268 -10.31 32.64 -2.68
N LEU A 269 -9.93 31.39 -2.96
CA LEU A 269 -8.77 30.75 -2.35
C LEU A 269 -7.51 31.02 -3.17
N ASN A 270 -6.41 31.35 -2.48
CA ASN A 270 -5.11 31.45 -3.11
C ASN A 270 -4.64 30.05 -3.55
N THR A 271 -4.76 29.77 -4.85
CA THR A 271 -4.59 28.42 -5.37
C THR A 271 -3.36 28.29 -6.26
N LYS A 272 -2.58 27.21 -6.05
CA LYS A 272 -1.39 26.86 -6.86
C LYS A 272 -1.57 25.49 -7.52
N ILE A 273 -0.90 25.30 -8.65
CA ILE A 273 -0.85 24.02 -9.37
C ILE A 273 0.56 23.46 -9.23
N THR A 274 0.66 22.15 -8.99
CA THR A 274 1.92 21.41 -9.06
C THR A 274 1.73 20.18 -9.93
N ILE A 275 2.45 20.14 -11.05
CA ILE A 275 2.44 19.00 -11.98
C ILE A 275 3.68 18.15 -11.67
N LEU A 276 3.47 16.94 -11.13
CA LEU A 276 4.59 16.08 -10.73
C LEU A 276 5.36 15.52 -11.94
N GLY A 277 4.64 15.25 -13.03
CA GLY A 277 5.20 14.80 -14.29
C GLY A 277 6.15 13.60 -14.13
N HIS A 278 7.34 13.70 -14.72
CA HIS A 278 8.28 12.58 -14.83
C HIS A 278 9.02 12.24 -13.53
N ILE A 279 8.88 13.04 -12.46
CA ILE A 279 9.44 12.69 -11.15
C ILE A 279 8.88 11.33 -10.67
N LEU A 280 7.63 11.02 -11.06
CA LEU A 280 6.96 9.75 -10.76
C LEU A 280 7.58 8.51 -11.41
N ARG A 281 8.44 8.69 -12.44
CA ARG A 281 9.16 7.61 -13.11
C ARG A 281 10.61 7.46 -12.62
N GLY A 282 11.07 8.39 -11.78
CA GLY A 282 12.44 8.44 -11.27
C GLY A 282 12.54 7.96 -9.82
N GLY A 283 13.74 8.07 -9.26
CA GLY A 283 14.02 7.68 -7.88
C GLY A 283 14.48 6.21 -7.75
N THR A 284 14.85 5.85 -6.53
CA THR A 284 15.16 4.45 -6.17
C THR A 284 13.86 3.68 -5.98
N PRO A 285 13.73 2.45 -6.51
CA PRO A 285 12.54 1.63 -6.29
C PRO A 285 12.30 1.37 -4.80
N SER A 286 11.03 1.33 -4.41
CA SER A 286 10.60 0.96 -3.06
C SER A 286 10.95 -0.49 -2.72
N ALA A 287 10.90 -0.85 -1.43
CA ALA A 287 11.12 -2.22 -1.00
C ALA A 287 10.12 -3.18 -1.66
N TYR A 288 8.83 -2.80 -1.69
CA TYR A 288 7.77 -3.58 -2.31
C TYR A 288 8.04 -3.85 -3.79
N ASP A 289 8.35 -2.82 -4.59
CA ASP A 289 8.60 -2.99 -6.03
C ASP A 289 9.83 -3.86 -6.32
N ARG A 290 10.87 -3.81 -5.47
CA ARG A 290 12.04 -4.70 -5.61
C ARG A 290 11.68 -6.15 -5.37
N LEU A 291 10.87 -6.41 -4.33
CA LEU A 291 10.40 -7.75 -4.00
C LEU A 291 9.46 -8.26 -5.10
N LEU A 292 8.52 -7.44 -5.55
CA LEU A 292 7.60 -7.77 -6.65
C LEU A 292 8.37 -8.09 -7.93
N ALA A 293 9.34 -7.26 -8.32
CA ALA A 293 10.18 -7.51 -9.48
C ALA A 293 10.97 -8.82 -9.37
N THR A 294 11.50 -9.12 -8.18
CA THR A 294 12.21 -10.38 -7.91
C THR A 294 11.29 -11.59 -8.02
N ARG A 295 10.08 -11.49 -7.44
CA ARG A 295 9.04 -12.53 -7.50
C ARG A 295 8.56 -12.75 -8.94
N PHE A 296 8.27 -11.68 -9.69
CA PHE A 296 7.90 -11.76 -11.10
C PHE A 296 9.03 -12.35 -11.96
N GLY A 297 10.29 -11.98 -11.70
CA GLY A 297 11.42 -12.58 -12.41
C GLY A 297 11.53 -14.09 -12.18
N CYS A 298 11.44 -14.53 -10.93
CA CYS A 298 11.45 -15.96 -10.58
C CYS A 298 10.23 -16.71 -11.14
N GLY A 299 9.04 -16.12 -11.00
CA GLY A 299 7.79 -16.65 -11.53
C GLY A 299 7.83 -16.78 -13.05
N ALA A 300 8.34 -15.77 -13.75
CA ALA A 300 8.44 -15.78 -15.21
C ALA A 300 9.36 -16.90 -15.71
N VAL A 301 10.53 -17.10 -15.08
CA VAL A 301 11.44 -18.20 -15.43
C VAL A 301 10.80 -19.57 -15.13
N THR A 302 10.09 -19.69 -14.01
CA THR A 302 9.43 -20.95 -13.63
C THR A 302 8.30 -21.29 -14.60
N CYS A 303 7.45 -20.31 -14.93
CA CYS A 303 6.37 -20.47 -15.91
C CYS A 303 6.93 -20.80 -17.29
N LEU A 304 7.99 -20.11 -17.73
CA LEU A 304 8.61 -20.35 -19.03
C LEU A 304 9.20 -21.76 -19.17
N LYS A 305 9.71 -22.36 -18.07
CA LYS A 305 10.18 -23.76 -18.06
C LYS A 305 9.04 -24.77 -18.21
N ASN A 306 7.86 -24.43 -17.69
CA ASN A 306 6.69 -25.31 -17.69
C ASN A 306 5.77 -25.08 -18.90
N MET A 307 6.06 -24.05 -19.70
CA MET A 307 5.24 -23.62 -20.83
C MET A 307 5.24 -24.68 -21.94
N THR A 308 4.05 -25.06 -22.39
CA THR A 308 3.90 -25.97 -23.53
C THR A 308 4.01 -25.23 -24.87
N THR A 309 4.35 -25.94 -25.96
CA THR A 309 4.50 -25.34 -27.30
C THR A 309 3.20 -24.80 -27.92
N GLU A 310 2.05 -25.12 -27.32
CA GLU A 310 0.73 -24.66 -27.75
C GLU A 310 0.30 -23.36 -27.03
N GLU A 311 0.93 -23.03 -25.91
CA GLU A 311 0.61 -21.84 -25.15
C GLU A 311 1.06 -20.57 -25.89
N GLY A 312 0.13 -19.63 -26.01
CA GLY A 312 0.38 -18.28 -26.54
C GLY A 312 1.32 -17.47 -25.66
N ALA A 313 1.62 -16.23 -26.04
CA ALA A 313 2.35 -15.33 -25.14
C ALA A 313 1.60 -15.18 -23.80
N SER A 314 2.31 -15.40 -22.69
CA SER A 314 1.76 -15.33 -21.32
C SER A 314 2.42 -14.20 -20.54
N THR A 315 1.75 -13.71 -19.50
CA THR A 315 2.27 -12.72 -18.56
C THR A 315 2.20 -13.28 -17.14
N VAL A 316 3.15 -12.91 -16.30
CA VAL A 316 3.03 -13.09 -14.85
C VAL A 316 2.21 -11.95 -14.26
N THR A 317 1.29 -12.26 -13.37
CA THR A 317 0.46 -11.30 -12.64
C THR A 317 0.49 -11.63 -11.16
N ILE A 318 0.08 -10.66 -10.33
CA ILE A 318 -0.16 -10.89 -8.91
C ILE A 318 -1.65 -10.75 -8.64
N CYS A 319 -2.25 -11.74 -7.99
CA CYS A 319 -3.63 -11.72 -7.53
C CYS A 319 -3.67 -12.27 -6.11
N GLU A 320 -4.22 -11.52 -5.15
CA GLU A 320 -4.32 -11.94 -3.74
C GLU A 320 -2.96 -12.34 -3.16
N ASN A 321 -1.92 -11.57 -3.50
CA ASN A 321 -0.52 -11.81 -3.12
C ASN A 321 0.09 -13.12 -3.67
N GLU A 322 -0.56 -13.80 -4.62
CA GLU A 322 -0.03 -14.98 -5.32
C GLU A 322 0.42 -14.65 -6.75
N ILE A 323 1.54 -15.25 -7.17
CA ILE A 323 2.01 -15.12 -8.55
C ILE A 323 1.25 -16.12 -9.43
N ARG A 324 0.54 -15.61 -10.43
CA ARG A 324 -0.21 -16.42 -11.40
C ARG A 324 0.29 -16.13 -12.81
N SER A 325 0.04 -17.07 -13.73
CA SER A 325 0.28 -16.87 -15.16
C SER A 325 -1.04 -16.69 -15.88
N MET A 326 -1.10 -15.72 -16.79
CA MET A 326 -2.28 -15.43 -17.59
C MET A 326 -1.89 -15.20 -19.05
N PRO A 327 -2.70 -15.63 -20.04
CA PRO A 327 -2.46 -15.27 -21.44
C PRO A 327 -2.47 -13.75 -21.63
N VAL A 328 -1.47 -13.21 -22.35
CA VAL A 328 -1.37 -11.77 -22.64
C VAL A 328 -2.62 -11.29 -23.39
N SER A 329 -3.15 -12.10 -24.30
CA SER A 329 -4.36 -11.76 -25.05
C SER A 329 -5.56 -11.50 -24.13
N ALA A 330 -5.75 -12.31 -23.09
CA ALA A 330 -6.84 -12.14 -22.14
C ALA A 330 -6.67 -10.85 -21.33
N CYS A 331 -5.47 -10.60 -20.80
CA CYS A 331 -5.14 -9.36 -20.07
C CYS A 331 -5.39 -8.10 -20.92
N LEU A 332 -4.96 -8.12 -22.19
CA LEU A 332 -5.18 -7.02 -23.12
C LEU A 332 -6.66 -6.82 -23.48
N GLN A 333 -7.42 -7.90 -23.64
CA GLN A 333 -8.86 -7.82 -23.92
C GLN A 333 -9.63 -7.17 -22.76
N VAL A 334 -9.33 -7.56 -21.52
CA VAL A 334 -9.96 -6.96 -20.32
C VAL A 334 -9.55 -5.50 -20.19
N THR A 335 -8.28 -5.17 -20.42
CA THR A 335 -7.79 -3.78 -20.39
C THR A 335 -8.49 -2.90 -21.43
N GLU A 336 -8.65 -3.40 -22.66
CA GLU A 336 -9.35 -2.66 -23.72
C GLU A 336 -10.85 -2.52 -23.42
N ARG A 337 -11.48 -3.57 -22.89
CA ARG A 337 -12.88 -3.51 -22.43
C ARG A 337 -13.06 -2.43 -21.37
N CYS A 338 -12.16 -2.34 -20.40
CA CYS A 338 -12.19 -1.30 -19.37
C CYS A 338 -12.13 0.11 -19.98
N ARG A 339 -11.26 0.34 -20.98
CA ARG A 339 -11.17 1.62 -21.70
C ARG A 339 -12.48 1.96 -22.41
N ARG A 340 -13.04 0.98 -23.13
CA ARG A 340 -14.32 1.14 -23.83
C ARG A 340 -15.46 1.45 -22.87
N CYS A 341 -15.55 0.77 -21.73
CA CYS A 341 -16.58 1.05 -20.72
C CYS A 341 -16.50 2.51 -20.21
N ILE A 342 -15.30 3.07 -20.05
CA ILE A 342 -15.14 4.49 -19.66
C ILE A 342 -15.65 5.42 -20.78
N GLU A 343 -15.35 5.12 -22.05
CA GLU A 343 -15.83 5.91 -23.21
C GLU A 343 -17.36 5.81 -23.39
N GLU A 344 -17.93 4.63 -23.17
CA GLU A 344 -19.37 4.34 -23.22
C GLU A 344 -20.12 4.80 -21.95
N LYS A 345 -19.43 5.45 -21.00
CA LYS A 345 -19.98 5.95 -19.73
C LYS A 345 -20.52 4.85 -18.80
N GLN A 346 -20.04 3.62 -18.96
CA GLN A 346 -20.31 2.46 -18.10
C GLN A 346 -19.29 2.37 -16.96
N PHE A 347 -19.26 3.38 -16.08
CA PHE A 347 -18.23 3.53 -15.05
C PHE A 347 -18.22 2.40 -14.01
N ALA A 348 -19.40 1.90 -13.62
CA ALA A 348 -19.50 0.79 -12.67
C ALA A 348 -18.81 -0.48 -13.20
N GLU A 349 -18.98 -0.80 -14.48
CA GLU A 349 -18.31 -1.94 -15.11
C GLU A 349 -16.80 -1.70 -15.23
N ALA A 350 -16.36 -0.48 -15.55
CA ALA A 350 -14.94 -0.14 -15.58
C ALA A 350 -14.27 -0.35 -14.21
N VAL A 351 -14.92 0.06 -13.12
CA VAL A 351 -14.46 -0.15 -11.74
C VAL A 351 -14.38 -1.65 -11.41
N LEU A 352 -15.35 -2.46 -11.85
CA LEU A 352 -15.32 -3.92 -11.67
C LEU A 352 -14.14 -4.57 -12.42
N LEU A 353 -13.89 -4.15 -13.67
CA LEU A 353 -12.82 -4.68 -14.52
C LEU A 353 -11.41 -4.33 -14.02
N LYS A 354 -11.26 -3.25 -13.23
CA LYS A 354 -10.01 -2.91 -12.56
C LYS A 354 -9.62 -3.86 -11.43
N GLY A 355 -10.58 -4.64 -10.92
CA GLY A 355 -10.35 -5.64 -9.88
C GLY A 355 -10.78 -5.19 -8.49
N TRP A 356 -10.69 -6.12 -7.55
CA TRP A 356 -11.18 -5.95 -6.18
C TRP A 356 -10.43 -4.86 -5.42
N HIS A 357 -9.11 -4.75 -5.62
CA HIS A 357 -8.27 -3.80 -4.90
C HIS A 357 -8.66 -2.35 -5.23
N PHE A 358 -8.90 -2.04 -6.51
CA PHE A 358 -9.36 -0.72 -6.92
C PHE A 358 -10.74 -0.37 -6.36
N GLN A 359 -11.68 -1.34 -6.35
CA GLN A 359 -12.99 -1.17 -5.72
C GLN A 359 -12.88 -0.87 -4.23
N HIS A 360 -12.01 -1.59 -3.53
CA HIS A 360 -11.77 -1.41 -2.11
C HIS A 360 -11.20 -0.03 -1.79
N LEU A 361 -10.24 0.44 -2.57
CA LEU A 361 -9.70 1.81 -2.49
C LEU A 361 -10.81 2.84 -2.72
N LEU A 362 -11.63 2.64 -3.75
CA LEU A 362 -12.71 3.58 -4.08
C LEU A 362 -13.75 3.66 -2.95
N ASN A 363 -14.12 2.53 -2.37
CA ASN A 363 -15.04 2.48 -1.22
C ASN A 363 -14.45 3.17 0.00
N SER A 364 -13.18 2.91 0.32
CA SER A 364 -12.46 3.56 1.42
C SER A 364 -12.37 5.07 1.23
N TYR A 365 -12.09 5.53 0.01
CA TYR A 365 -12.08 6.95 -0.34
C TYR A 365 -13.46 7.60 -0.13
N ASN A 366 -14.53 6.95 -0.62
CA ASN A 366 -15.89 7.48 -0.46
C ASN A 366 -16.27 7.60 1.01
N LEU A 367 -15.92 6.60 1.82
CA LEU A 367 -16.21 6.57 3.25
C LEU A 367 -15.53 7.74 3.97
N LEU A 368 -14.22 7.94 3.75
CA LEU A 368 -13.49 9.12 4.27
C LEU A 368 -14.14 10.44 3.82
N HIS A 369 -14.61 10.50 2.59
CA HIS A 369 -15.09 11.73 1.99
C HIS A 369 -16.52 12.10 2.43
N THR A 370 -17.40 11.10 2.63
CA THR A 370 -18.73 11.31 3.22
C THR A 370 -18.60 11.88 4.63
N MET A 371 -17.63 11.42 5.42
CA MET A 371 -17.37 11.90 6.79
C MET A 371 -16.98 13.38 6.83
N ARG A 372 -16.21 13.86 5.84
CA ARG A 372 -15.81 15.28 5.74
C ARG A 372 -16.99 16.24 5.56
N SER A 373 -18.12 15.75 5.07
CA SER A 373 -19.26 16.58 4.67
C SER A 373 -20.34 16.69 5.75
N SER A 374 -20.22 15.96 6.87
CA SER A 374 -21.16 16.00 7.98
C SER A 374 -20.57 16.81 9.14
N PRO A 375 -21.16 17.95 9.53
CA PRO A 375 -20.77 18.65 10.75
C PRO A 375 -21.30 17.82 11.93
N VAL A 376 -20.56 16.80 12.34
CA VAL A 376 -20.93 16.02 13.52
C VAL A 376 -20.50 16.82 14.75
N PRO A 377 -21.44 17.22 15.62
CA PRO A 377 -21.13 17.97 16.85
C PRO A 377 -20.21 17.14 17.77
N ASP A 378 -19.63 17.79 18.77
CA ASP A 378 -18.93 17.06 19.83
C ASP A 378 -19.93 16.13 20.54
N MET A 379 -19.73 14.82 20.37
CA MET A 379 -20.63 13.79 20.89
C MET A 379 -20.27 13.37 22.31
N SER A 380 -19.24 13.98 22.93
CA SER A 380 -18.75 13.61 24.26
C SER A 380 -19.81 13.78 25.35
N ASP A 381 -20.67 14.79 25.19
CA ASP A 381 -21.60 15.26 26.23
C ASP A 381 -23.07 14.94 25.90
N LEU A 382 -23.33 14.27 24.77
CA LEU A 382 -24.69 13.90 24.37
C LEU A 382 -25.16 12.68 25.18
N PRO A 383 -26.32 12.75 25.85
CA PRO A 383 -26.87 11.59 26.55
C PRO A 383 -27.29 10.51 25.55
N GLY A 384 -26.80 9.29 25.74
CA GLY A 384 -27.16 8.13 24.91
C GLY A 384 -26.15 7.75 23.82
N THR A 385 -25.05 8.48 23.63
CA THR A 385 -23.98 8.08 22.72
C THR A 385 -23.05 7.04 23.34
N ALA A 386 -22.94 5.89 22.67
CA ALA A 386 -22.02 4.83 23.05
C ALA A 386 -20.56 5.25 22.80
N LYS A 387 -19.69 4.98 23.78
CA LYS A 387 -18.27 5.33 23.73
C LYS A 387 -17.42 4.14 23.29
N ILE A 388 -16.58 4.35 22.28
CA ILE A 388 -15.61 3.36 21.80
C ILE A 388 -14.21 3.89 22.12
N GLY A 389 -13.46 3.15 22.93
CA GLY A 389 -12.08 3.48 23.27
C GLY A 389 -11.11 3.04 22.19
N ILE A 390 -10.08 3.84 21.93
CA ILE A 390 -8.90 3.43 21.16
C ILE A 390 -7.63 3.74 21.96
N MET A 391 -6.72 2.77 22.05
CA MET A 391 -5.47 2.94 22.78
C MET A 391 -4.28 2.31 22.06
N ARG A 392 -3.06 2.74 22.42
CA ARG A 392 -1.82 2.08 21.98
C ARG A 392 -1.20 1.23 23.09
N VAL A 393 -0.80 0.00 22.77
CA VAL A 393 -0.01 -0.85 23.66
C VAL A 393 1.23 -1.42 22.95
N GLY A 394 2.41 -1.12 23.49
CA GLY A 394 3.72 -1.48 22.98
C GLY A 394 4.56 -0.29 22.51
N LYS A 395 5.74 -0.60 21.95
CA LYS A 395 6.68 0.39 21.39
C LYS A 395 6.02 1.24 20.30
N SER A 396 6.49 2.47 20.11
CA SER A 396 6.01 3.37 19.05
C SER A 396 6.28 2.81 17.64
N SER A 397 5.40 3.14 16.69
CA SER A 397 5.46 2.72 15.29
C SER A 397 4.73 3.76 14.44
N VAL A 398 5.07 3.83 13.16
CA VAL A 398 4.38 4.66 12.17
C VAL A 398 2.98 4.11 11.85
N GLY A 399 2.15 4.93 11.20
CA GLY A 399 0.83 4.53 10.68
C GLY A 399 -0.34 4.62 11.66
N GLN A 400 -0.08 4.69 12.97
CA GLN A 400 -1.16 4.73 13.97
C GLN A 400 -2.10 5.95 13.85
N CYS A 401 -1.61 7.10 13.40
CA CYS A 401 -2.44 8.29 13.20
C CYS A 401 -3.51 8.06 12.11
N TRP A 402 -3.17 7.29 11.08
CA TRP A 402 -4.09 6.93 10.01
C TRP A 402 -5.17 5.94 10.49
N VAL A 403 -4.80 5.04 11.41
CA VAL A 403 -5.79 4.16 12.08
C VAL A 403 -6.77 4.99 12.90
N VAL A 404 -6.27 5.86 13.78
CA VAL A 404 -7.10 6.72 14.62
C VAL A 404 -8.06 7.54 13.77
N LYS A 405 -7.58 8.06 12.65
CA LYS A 405 -8.41 8.78 11.68
C LYS A 405 -9.55 7.97 11.12
N ALA A 406 -9.26 6.77 10.60
CA ALA A 406 -10.29 5.91 10.05
C ALA A 406 -11.32 5.51 11.11
N VAL A 407 -10.86 5.17 12.33
CA VAL A 407 -11.72 4.79 13.45
C VAL A 407 -12.62 5.93 13.89
N VAL A 408 -12.06 7.12 14.14
CA VAL A 408 -12.83 8.29 14.62
C VAL A 408 -13.85 8.72 13.56
N GLY A 409 -13.45 8.80 12.29
CA GLY A 409 -14.37 9.13 11.20
C GLY A 409 -15.53 8.13 11.11
N TYR A 410 -15.22 6.83 11.21
CA TYR A 410 -16.24 5.79 11.16
C TYR A 410 -17.21 5.87 12.33
N CYS A 411 -16.70 5.98 13.56
CA CYS A 411 -17.53 6.10 14.75
C CYS A 411 -18.49 7.30 14.64
N GLN A 412 -17.98 8.46 14.21
CA GLN A 412 -18.81 9.65 14.04
C GLN A 412 -19.88 9.49 12.95
N SER A 413 -19.59 8.79 11.87
CA SER A 413 -20.59 8.51 10.82
C SER A 413 -21.76 7.63 11.29
N LYS A 414 -21.57 6.93 12.41
CA LYS A 414 -22.55 6.05 13.05
C LYS A 414 -23.05 6.61 14.39
N SER A 415 -22.77 7.87 14.69
CA SER A 415 -23.16 8.54 15.96
C SER A 415 -22.54 7.92 17.22
N PHE A 416 -21.38 7.27 17.12
CA PHE A 416 -20.59 6.82 18.27
C PHE A 416 -19.55 7.87 18.68
N CYS A 417 -19.26 7.96 19.98
CA CYS A 417 -18.19 8.80 20.50
C CYS A 417 -16.87 8.01 20.56
N ALA A 418 -15.88 8.41 19.76
CA ALA A 418 -14.55 7.81 19.80
C ALA A 418 -13.68 8.49 20.86
N VAL A 419 -13.08 7.71 21.76
CA VAL A 419 -12.26 8.20 22.87
C VAL A 419 -10.83 7.68 22.71
N ILE A 420 -9.85 8.58 22.63
CA ILE A 420 -8.43 8.21 22.66
C ILE A 420 -8.00 8.09 24.11
N ILE A 421 -7.46 6.92 24.45
CA ILE A 421 -6.81 6.64 25.72
C ILE A 421 -5.30 6.79 25.51
N ARG A 422 -4.70 7.74 26.22
CA ARG A 422 -3.27 8.00 26.11
C ARG A 422 -2.47 7.02 26.96
N ASP A 423 -1.26 6.68 26.53
CA ASP A 423 -0.32 5.85 27.30
C ASP A 423 -0.86 4.46 27.73
N GLY A 424 -1.73 3.88 26.91
CA GLY A 424 -2.24 2.52 27.08
C GLY A 424 -3.03 2.32 28.38
N PHE A 425 -2.92 1.12 28.98
CA PHE A 425 -3.65 0.77 30.21
C PHE A 425 -3.26 1.63 31.42
N GLU A 426 -2.01 2.10 31.48
CA GLU A 426 -1.58 2.97 32.57
C GLU A 426 -2.30 4.32 32.53
N GLY A 427 -2.48 4.89 31.33
CA GLY A 427 -3.23 6.12 31.18
C GLY A 427 -4.73 5.92 31.35
N LEU A 428 -5.28 4.75 30.94
CA LEU A 428 -6.67 4.40 31.22
C LEU A 428 -7.00 4.46 32.71
N VAL A 429 -6.20 3.78 33.54
CA VAL A 429 -6.39 3.75 35.00
C VAL A 429 -6.17 5.12 35.66
N LYS A 430 -5.37 6.00 35.03
CA LYS A 430 -5.15 7.38 35.50
C LYS A 430 -6.21 8.36 35.03
N GLY A 431 -7.16 7.94 34.19
CA GLY A 431 -8.16 8.83 33.57
C GLY A 431 -7.59 9.73 32.47
N ASN A 432 -6.48 9.36 31.83
CA ASN A 432 -5.85 10.11 30.74
C ASN A 432 -6.47 9.72 29.38
N TYR A 433 -7.70 10.19 29.16
CA TYR A 433 -8.44 9.98 27.93
C TYR A 433 -9.04 11.28 27.40
N MET A 434 -9.33 11.32 26.09
CA MET A 434 -9.86 12.50 25.41
C MET A 434 -10.85 12.07 24.33
N GLY A 435 -12.05 12.67 24.31
CA GLY A 435 -13.01 12.50 23.22
C GLY A 435 -12.47 13.13 21.93
N MET A 436 -12.64 12.44 20.81
CA MET A 436 -12.13 12.88 19.51
C MET A 436 -13.25 13.31 18.58
N THR A 437 -13.03 14.44 17.91
CA THR A 437 -13.81 14.83 16.74
C THR A 437 -12.96 14.72 15.47
N TRP A 438 -13.62 14.65 14.31
CA TRP A 438 -12.98 14.63 13.00
C TRP A 438 -11.94 15.74 12.85
N ASP A 439 -12.29 16.97 13.25
CA ASP A 439 -11.42 18.13 13.12
C ASP A 439 -10.14 18.03 13.94
N MET A 440 -10.19 17.40 15.12
CA MET A 440 -8.99 17.15 15.93
C MET A 440 -8.04 16.16 15.23
N VAL A 441 -8.60 15.11 14.62
CA VAL A 441 -7.81 14.01 14.02
C VAL A 441 -7.28 14.37 12.64
N LYS A 442 -7.88 15.35 11.94
CA LYS A 442 -7.34 15.89 10.68
C LYS A 442 -5.86 16.28 10.80
N GLN A 443 -5.44 16.83 11.94
CA GLN A 443 -4.05 17.25 12.16
C GLN A 443 -3.11 16.10 12.55
N PHE A 444 -3.61 14.89 12.81
CA PHE A 444 -2.76 13.79 13.29
C PHE A 444 -1.90 13.19 12.17
N THR A 445 -2.33 13.30 10.92
CA THR A 445 -1.55 12.86 9.75
C THR A 445 -0.26 13.67 9.58
N SER A 446 -0.26 14.95 9.95
CA SER A 446 0.94 15.81 9.89
C SER A 446 1.83 15.73 11.12
N ARG A 447 1.30 15.28 12.28
CA ARG A 447 2.02 15.23 13.57
C ARG A 447 2.92 14.01 13.79
N GLY A 448 3.02 13.08 12.83
CA GLY A 448 3.95 11.95 12.89
C GLY A 448 3.58 10.85 13.90
N ASN A 449 4.56 10.07 14.36
CA ASN A 449 4.39 8.72 14.93
C ASN A 449 3.83 8.59 16.35
N ALA A 450 3.29 9.62 17.02
CA ALA A 450 2.97 9.54 18.46
C ALA A 450 1.66 10.22 18.88
N CYS A 451 0.54 9.99 18.17
CA CYS A 451 -0.73 10.63 18.51
C CYS A 451 -1.38 10.17 19.82
N MET A 452 -1.16 8.91 20.24
CA MET A 452 -1.79 8.31 21.43
C MET A 452 -0.81 8.11 22.62
N GLY A 453 0.46 8.51 22.48
CA GLY A 453 1.50 8.07 23.41
C GLY A 453 1.85 6.59 23.25
N SER A 454 2.69 6.06 24.14
CA SER A 454 3.10 4.66 24.10
C SER A 454 3.44 4.13 25.49
N SER A 455 2.78 3.04 25.90
CA SER A 455 3.18 2.25 27.08
C SER A 455 3.36 0.80 26.67
N SER A 456 4.39 0.14 27.21
CA SER A 456 4.64 -1.30 26.96
C SER A 456 4.06 -2.20 28.06
N MET A 457 3.38 -1.63 29.05
CA MET A 457 2.75 -2.39 30.15
C MET A 457 1.51 -3.12 29.64
N THR A 458 1.37 -4.40 30.04
CA THR A 458 0.18 -5.19 29.71
C THR A 458 -0.94 -4.97 30.72
N ALA A 459 -2.16 -5.35 30.36
CA ALA A 459 -3.33 -5.25 31.24
C ALA A 459 -3.09 -5.95 32.59
N ALA A 460 -2.51 -7.17 32.59
CA ALA A 460 -2.22 -7.88 33.84
C ALA A 460 -1.14 -7.19 34.69
N THR A 461 -0.16 -6.54 34.05
CA THR A 461 0.91 -5.83 34.76
C THR A 461 0.37 -4.60 35.49
N VAL A 462 -0.58 -3.88 34.89
CA VAL A 462 -1.25 -2.73 35.51
C VAL A 462 -2.26 -3.17 36.59
N GLY A 463 -2.90 -4.31 36.38
CA GLY A 463 -3.88 -4.94 37.28
C GLY A 463 -5.26 -4.98 36.65
N LEU A 464 -5.77 -6.19 36.39
CA LEU A 464 -7.03 -6.42 35.66
C LEU A 464 -8.25 -5.79 36.36
N GLU A 465 -8.30 -5.84 37.69
CA GLU A 465 -9.37 -5.20 38.47
C GLU A 465 -9.42 -3.68 38.24
N LYS A 466 -8.26 -3.02 38.24
CA LYS A 466 -8.18 -1.57 38.01
C LYS A 466 -8.59 -1.22 36.57
N VAL A 467 -8.18 -2.03 35.61
CA VAL A 467 -8.56 -1.86 34.20
C VAL A 467 -10.08 -2.04 34.03
N ALA A 468 -10.67 -3.06 34.66
CA ALA A 468 -12.11 -3.28 34.62
C ALA A 468 -12.90 -2.11 35.22
N ASN A 469 -12.46 -1.62 36.39
CA ASN A 469 -13.08 -0.46 37.04
C ASN A 469 -12.98 0.79 36.15
N ALA A 470 -11.82 1.06 35.55
CA ALA A 470 -11.65 2.22 34.67
C ALA A 470 -12.51 2.14 33.39
N ILE A 471 -12.71 0.93 32.84
CA ILE A 471 -13.62 0.69 31.70
C ILE A 471 -15.07 0.99 32.10
N CYS A 472 -15.50 0.56 33.29
CA CYS A 472 -16.82 0.85 33.83
C CYS A 472 -17.02 2.35 34.14
N GLU A 473 -16.03 3.00 34.75
CA GLU A 473 -16.07 4.43 35.10
C GLU A 473 -16.22 5.31 33.86
N LEU A 474 -15.54 4.95 32.77
CA LEU A 474 -15.63 5.67 31.49
C LEU A 474 -16.88 5.32 30.67
N ASP A 475 -17.61 4.27 31.07
CA ASP A 475 -18.72 3.65 30.33
C ASP A 475 -18.35 3.27 28.89
N LEU A 476 -17.18 2.64 28.72
CA LEU A 476 -16.76 2.15 27.40
C LEU A 476 -17.60 0.94 26.99
N LYS A 477 -18.11 0.99 25.77
CA LYS A 477 -18.94 -0.08 25.19
C LYS A 477 -18.13 -0.98 24.26
N GLY A 478 -17.01 -0.49 23.74
CA GLY A 478 -16.07 -1.27 22.93
C GLY A 478 -14.67 -0.69 23.04
N LEU A 479 -13.66 -1.52 22.78
CA LEU A 479 -12.25 -1.13 22.88
C LEU A 479 -11.40 -1.64 21.71
N ILE A 480 -10.77 -0.72 21.00
CA ILE A 480 -9.79 -0.99 19.95
C ILE A 480 -8.37 -0.81 20.52
N ILE A 481 -7.56 -1.86 20.45
CA ILE A 481 -6.18 -1.84 20.93
C ILE A 481 -5.24 -1.90 19.73
N VAL A 482 -4.47 -0.84 19.54
CA VAL A 482 -3.49 -0.72 18.46
C VAL A 482 -2.11 -1.03 19.00
N GLY A 483 -1.36 -1.95 18.39
CA GLY A 483 -0.01 -2.20 18.89
C GLY A 483 0.70 -3.46 18.45
N GLY A 484 1.74 -3.80 19.21
CA GLY A 484 2.58 -4.96 18.96
C GLY A 484 2.23 -6.15 19.85
N PHE A 485 3.22 -7.00 20.12
CA PHE A 485 3.02 -8.23 20.90
C PHE A 485 2.48 -7.98 22.33
N PRO A 486 2.86 -6.91 23.06
CA PRO A 486 2.24 -6.59 24.34
C PRO A 486 0.73 -6.33 24.26
N ALA A 487 0.24 -5.76 23.15
CA ALA A 487 -1.20 -5.57 22.91
C ALA A 487 -1.90 -6.93 22.73
N PHE A 488 -1.32 -7.80 21.89
CA PHE A 488 -1.82 -9.16 21.68
C PHE A 488 -1.93 -9.94 23.00
N LYS A 489 -0.85 -9.91 23.80
CA LYS A 489 -0.82 -10.55 25.12
C LYS A 489 -1.88 -9.97 26.06
N SER A 490 -2.08 -8.65 26.05
CA SER A 490 -3.07 -8.00 26.91
C SER A 490 -4.50 -8.44 26.60
N ILE A 491 -4.86 -8.61 25.32
CA ILE A 491 -6.18 -9.13 24.96
C ILE A 491 -6.37 -10.56 25.46
N THR A 492 -5.36 -11.43 25.30
CA THR A 492 -5.43 -12.80 25.83
C THR A 492 -5.55 -12.81 27.36
N GLU A 493 -4.82 -11.94 28.05
CA GLU A 493 -4.92 -11.78 29.52
C GLU A 493 -6.34 -11.34 29.93
N ILE A 494 -6.95 -10.40 29.21
CA ILE A 494 -8.31 -9.93 29.47
C ILE A 494 -9.35 -11.02 29.17
N ASP A 495 -9.25 -11.70 28.03
CA ASP A 495 -10.22 -12.73 27.63
C ASP A 495 -10.26 -13.90 28.62
N ASN A 496 -9.11 -14.28 29.18
CA ASN A 496 -9.02 -15.30 30.23
C ASN A 496 -9.70 -14.87 31.54
N ALA A 497 -9.72 -13.56 31.85
CA ALA A 497 -10.23 -13.01 33.10
C ALA A 497 -11.63 -12.38 32.98
N LYS A 498 -12.27 -12.42 31.80
CA LYS A 498 -13.56 -11.77 31.55
C LYS A 498 -14.72 -12.30 32.39
N ASN A 499 -14.61 -13.53 32.90
CA ASN A 499 -15.61 -14.13 33.79
C ASN A 499 -15.48 -13.61 35.23
N ASP A 500 -14.27 -13.20 35.63
CA ASP A 500 -13.99 -12.72 36.98
C ASP A 500 -14.37 -11.23 37.13
N TYR A 501 -14.31 -10.48 36.04
CA TYR A 501 -14.57 -9.04 36.02
C TYR A 501 -15.62 -8.68 34.94
N PRO A 502 -16.88 -8.40 35.33
CA PRO A 502 -17.94 -8.02 34.39
C PRO A 502 -17.60 -6.80 33.53
N GLY A 503 -16.82 -5.85 34.06
CA GLY A 503 -16.36 -4.67 33.31
C GLY A 503 -15.46 -4.99 32.10
N LEU A 504 -14.91 -6.21 32.01
CA LEU A 504 -14.11 -6.66 30.87
C LEU A 504 -14.97 -7.30 29.76
N GLN A 505 -16.26 -7.48 29.97
CA GLN A 505 -17.19 -8.12 29.03
C GLN A 505 -17.67 -7.14 27.94
N ILE A 506 -16.72 -6.44 27.32
CA ILE A 506 -16.98 -5.56 26.17
C ILE A 506 -16.31 -6.14 24.92
N PRO A 507 -16.84 -5.90 23.72
CA PRO A 507 -16.16 -6.21 22.48
C PRO A 507 -14.78 -5.53 22.44
N MET A 508 -13.73 -6.33 22.24
CA MET A 508 -12.36 -5.85 22.09
C MET A 508 -11.75 -6.38 20.78
N CYS A 509 -11.05 -5.51 20.06
CA CYS A 509 -10.31 -5.91 18.85
C CYS A 509 -8.89 -5.35 18.89
N MET A 510 -7.92 -6.16 18.46
CA MET A 510 -6.53 -5.71 18.30
C MET A 510 -6.24 -5.43 16.83
N LEU A 511 -5.70 -4.24 16.55
CA LEU A 511 -5.11 -3.93 15.25
C LEU A 511 -3.58 -4.01 15.32
N PRO A 512 -2.94 -4.93 14.57
CA PRO A 512 -1.48 -5.09 14.56
C PRO A 512 -0.75 -3.88 13.97
N VAL A 513 -0.07 -3.11 14.82
CA VAL A 513 0.74 -1.94 14.44
C VAL A 513 2.11 -2.01 15.09
N THR A 514 3.07 -2.57 14.35
CA THR A 514 4.45 -2.78 14.75
C THR A 514 5.34 -2.87 13.52
N VAL A 515 6.58 -2.38 13.64
CA VAL A 515 7.59 -2.51 12.58
C VAL A 515 8.13 -3.93 12.43
N LEU A 516 7.96 -4.78 13.45
CA LEU A 516 8.65 -6.06 13.57
C LEU A 516 7.98 -7.20 12.78
N ASN A 517 6.71 -7.01 12.38
CA ASN A 517 5.87 -8.05 11.79
C ASN A 517 5.91 -9.39 12.57
N ASN A 518 5.69 -9.31 13.88
CA ASN A 518 5.83 -10.43 14.81
C ASN A 518 4.51 -10.80 15.51
N ILE A 519 3.37 -10.48 14.89
CA ILE A 519 2.04 -10.72 15.45
C ILE A 519 1.43 -11.94 14.77
N PRO A 520 1.08 -13.00 15.52
CA PRO A 520 0.38 -14.15 14.96
C PRO A 520 -0.97 -13.76 14.35
N GLY A 521 -1.32 -14.38 13.22
CA GLY A 521 -2.62 -14.20 12.56
C GLY A 521 -2.64 -13.15 11.44
N THR A 522 -1.54 -12.43 11.19
CA THR A 522 -1.41 -11.52 10.06
C THR A 522 -0.07 -11.70 9.35
N ASP A 523 -0.06 -11.59 8.01
CA ASP A 523 1.15 -11.71 7.20
C ASP A 523 1.99 -10.43 7.21
N VAL A 524 1.34 -9.27 7.40
CA VAL A 524 1.96 -7.95 7.37
C VAL A 524 1.32 -7.07 8.43
N THR A 525 2.14 -6.45 9.27
CA THR A 525 1.69 -5.46 10.26
C THR A 525 1.90 -4.04 9.74
N ILE A 526 1.03 -3.11 10.16
CA ILE A 526 1.20 -1.69 9.86
C ILE A 526 2.48 -1.17 10.50
N GLY A 527 3.33 -0.54 9.69
CA GLY A 527 4.65 -0.01 10.04
C GLY A 527 5.80 -0.88 9.55
N SER A 528 5.52 -2.12 9.15
CA SER A 528 6.58 -3.03 8.68
C SER A 528 7.12 -2.62 7.30
N ASP A 529 6.27 -2.16 6.38
CA ASP A 529 6.72 -1.70 5.06
C ASP A 529 7.55 -0.42 5.15
N SER A 530 7.15 0.53 5.99
CA SER A 530 7.95 1.73 6.26
C SER A 530 9.34 1.37 6.78
N ALA A 531 9.41 0.40 7.69
CA ALA A 531 10.69 -0.06 8.23
C ALA A 531 11.56 -0.78 7.19
N LEU A 532 10.96 -1.58 6.33
CA LEU A 532 11.66 -2.19 5.20
C LEU A 532 12.24 -1.14 4.25
N ASN A 533 11.46 -0.12 3.91
CA ASN A 533 11.92 0.96 3.04
C ASN A 533 13.09 1.74 3.65
N GLU A 534 13.05 2.05 4.96
CA GLU A 534 14.18 2.67 5.66
C GLU A 534 15.44 1.78 5.62
N ILE A 535 15.31 0.50 5.95
CA ILE A 535 16.46 -0.43 5.93
C ILE A 535 17.06 -0.53 4.53
N VAL A 536 16.23 -0.68 3.49
CA VAL A 536 16.68 -0.73 2.09
C VAL A 536 17.35 0.58 1.68
N TYR A 537 16.80 1.72 2.09
CA TYR A 537 17.37 3.04 1.83
C TYR A 537 18.77 3.22 2.46
N TYR A 538 18.96 2.80 3.71
CA TYR A 538 20.27 2.79 4.37
C TYR A 538 21.24 1.81 3.70
N CYS A 539 20.77 0.61 3.35
CA CYS A 539 21.58 -0.36 2.61
C CYS A 539 22.07 0.21 1.28
N ASP A 540 21.21 0.89 0.52
CA ASP A 540 21.60 1.55 -0.72
C ASP A 540 22.60 2.69 -0.52
N LYS A 541 22.41 3.51 0.52
CA LYS A 541 23.37 4.56 0.89
C LYS A 541 24.74 3.98 1.19
N ILE A 542 24.78 2.91 1.98
CA ILE A 542 26.00 2.19 2.31
C ILE A 542 26.64 1.61 1.04
N LYS A 543 25.88 0.94 0.18
CA LYS A 543 26.37 0.40 -1.10
C LYS A 543 26.92 1.47 -2.03
N ARG A 544 26.30 2.66 -2.05
CA ARG A 544 26.77 3.80 -2.86
C ARG A 544 28.06 4.39 -2.29
N ALA A 545 28.13 4.59 -0.98
CA ALA A 545 29.33 5.05 -0.29
C ALA A 545 30.50 4.05 -0.49
N ALA A 546 30.20 2.76 -0.45
CA ALA A 546 31.14 1.67 -0.67
C ALA A 546 31.84 1.71 -2.04
N ARG A 547 31.21 2.29 -3.09
CA ARG A 547 31.83 2.42 -4.41
C ARG A 547 33.07 3.33 -4.42
N GLY A 548 33.20 4.21 -3.44
CA GLY A 548 34.39 5.04 -3.25
C GLY A 548 35.57 4.29 -2.61
N TYR A 549 35.31 3.15 -1.98
CA TYR A 549 36.33 2.29 -1.39
C TYR A 549 36.68 1.12 -2.33
N GLN A 550 37.87 0.54 -2.15
CA GLN A 550 38.23 -0.74 -2.79
C GLN A 550 37.82 -1.87 -1.84
N ASN A 551 37.00 -2.81 -2.33
CA ASN A 551 36.67 -4.09 -1.70
C ASN A 551 36.24 -4.01 -0.22
N VAL A 552 34.94 -3.84 0.02
CA VAL A 552 34.38 -3.72 1.37
C VAL A 552 33.16 -4.60 1.57
N VAL A 553 33.04 -5.17 2.75
CA VAL A 553 31.88 -5.94 3.23
C VAL A 553 31.25 -5.18 4.39
N PHE A 554 29.93 -4.99 4.33
CA PHE A 554 29.16 -4.39 5.40
C PHE A 554 28.31 -5.44 6.12
N VAL A 555 28.42 -5.48 7.44
CA VAL A 555 27.52 -6.20 8.35
C VAL A 555 26.55 -5.17 8.91
N VAL A 556 25.29 -5.26 8.49
CA VAL A 556 24.23 -4.32 8.86
C VAL A 556 23.29 -5.01 9.86
N GLU A 557 23.19 -4.46 11.06
CA GLU A 557 22.28 -4.95 12.08
C GLU A 557 20.91 -4.29 11.95
N THR A 558 19.88 -5.13 11.88
CA THR A 558 18.48 -4.72 11.85
C THR A 558 17.75 -5.07 13.14
N THR A 559 16.76 -4.23 13.41
CA THR A 559 15.50 -4.50 14.09
C THR A 559 14.96 -5.93 13.93
N GLY A 560 14.25 -6.51 14.90
CA GLY A 560 13.46 -7.73 14.67
C GLY A 560 13.17 -8.53 15.93
N HIS A 561 13.91 -8.31 17.01
CA HIS A 561 13.93 -9.21 18.16
C HIS A 561 14.06 -10.66 17.69
N ASN A 562 13.12 -11.53 18.05
CA ASN A 562 13.12 -12.93 17.64
C ASN A 562 12.53 -13.15 16.24
N CYS A 563 12.00 -12.11 15.57
CA CYS A 563 11.45 -12.20 14.22
C CYS A 563 12.48 -11.75 13.16
N GLY A 564 12.89 -12.68 12.30
CA GLY A 564 13.83 -12.43 11.21
C GLY A 564 13.25 -11.68 10.01
N TYR A 565 11.95 -11.35 10.01
CA TYR A 565 11.24 -10.78 8.85
C TYR A 565 11.97 -9.60 8.21
N LEU A 566 12.33 -8.59 9.02
CA LEU A 566 13.00 -7.39 8.52
C LEU A 566 14.35 -7.72 7.88
N ALA A 567 15.19 -8.55 8.51
CA ALA A 567 16.49 -8.92 7.98
C ALA A 567 16.37 -9.73 6.67
N THR A 568 15.46 -10.70 6.62
CA THR A 568 15.24 -11.55 5.44
C THR A 568 14.70 -10.75 4.26
N VAL A 569 13.62 -10.00 4.47
CA VAL A 569 12.91 -9.30 3.40
C VAL A 569 13.73 -8.11 2.90
N SER A 570 14.35 -7.33 3.79
CA SER A 570 15.26 -6.26 3.37
C SER A 570 16.52 -6.81 2.71
N GLY A 571 16.98 -8.02 3.07
CA GLY A 571 18.09 -8.70 2.40
C GLY A 571 17.76 -9.13 0.99
N LEU A 572 16.55 -9.65 0.77
CA LEU A 572 16.08 -9.95 -0.57
C LEU A 572 15.93 -8.67 -1.41
N ALA A 573 15.32 -7.62 -0.86
CA ALA A 573 15.12 -6.34 -1.55
C ALA A 573 16.45 -5.60 -1.83
N SER A 574 17.41 -5.68 -0.92
CA SER A 574 18.72 -5.05 -1.08
C SER A 574 19.67 -5.90 -1.92
N GLY A 575 19.44 -7.20 -2.08
CA GLY A 575 20.42 -8.14 -2.63
C GLY A 575 21.62 -8.28 -1.68
N ALA A 576 21.35 -8.68 -0.44
CA ALA A 576 22.36 -9.10 0.52
C ALA A 576 22.90 -10.48 0.17
N ASP A 577 24.15 -10.73 0.52
CA ASP A 577 24.84 -12.02 0.33
C ASP A 577 24.41 -13.06 1.36
N ALA A 578 24.12 -12.61 2.58
CA ALA A 578 23.60 -13.44 3.66
C ALA A 578 22.67 -12.61 4.56
N ALA A 579 21.69 -13.28 5.16
CA ALA A 579 20.83 -12.74 6.21
C ALA A 579 20.87 -13.69 7.41
N TYR A 580 21.37 -13.23 8.55
CA TYR A 580 21.41 -14.00 9.79
C TYR A 580 20.20 -13.66 10.65
N ILE A 581 19.38 -14.67 10.93
CA ILE A 581 18.11 -14.54 11.65
C ILE A 581 18.03 -15.57 12.78
N ASN A 582 17.12 -15.33 13.74
CA ASN A 582 16.94 -16.23 14.89
C ASN A 582 16.36 -17.60 14.46
N GLN A 583 15.47 -17.60 13.46
CA GLN A 583 14.77 -18.78 12.95
C GLN A 583 15.70 -19.81 12.30
N GLU A 584 16.86 -19.39 11.80
CA GLU A 584 17.83 -20.24 11.13
C GLU A 584 19.15 -20.20 11.92
N PRO A 585 19.36 -21.14 12.85
CA PRO A 585 20.58 -21.20 13.63
C PRO A 585 21.80 -21.34 12.72
N PHE A 586 22.84 -20.56 13.01
CA PHE A 586 24.11 -20.58 12.30
C PHE A 586 25.27 -20.74 13.29
N ASP A 587 26.31 -21.42 12.84
CA ASP A 587 27.51 -21.71 13.62
C ASP A 587 28.75 -21.03 12.99
N LEU A 588 29.89 -21.23 13.63
CA LEU A 588 31.15 -20.69 13.14
C LEU A 588 31.50 -21.24 11.75
N GLU A 589 31.19 -22.50 11.45
CA GLU A 589 31.48 -23.09 10.14
C GLU A 589 30.72 -22.36 9.03
N LYS A 590 29.43 -22.09 9.23
CA LYS A 590 28.61 -21.32 8.30
C LYS A 590 29.16 -19.92 8.07
N LEU A 591 29.57 -19.22 9.13
CA LEU A 591 30.18 -17.89 9.03
C LEU A 591 31.49 -17.92 8.22
N LEU A 592 32.33 -18.93 8.42
CA LEU A 592 33.57 -19.13 7.66
C LEU A 592 33.29 -19.42 6.18
N GLN A 593 32.27 -20.24 5.89
CA GLN A 593 31.84 -20.51 4.52
C GLN A 593 31.36 -19.23 3.82
N ASP A 594 30.57 -18.39 4.50
CA ASP A 594 30.08 -17.13 3.95
C ASP A 594 31.21 -16.11 3.73
N ALA A 595 32.18 -16.02 4.65
CA ALA A 595 33.38 -15.21 4.46
C ALA A 595 34.21 -15.68 3.25
N ALA A 596 34.38 -17.00 3.09
CA ALA A 596 35.04 -17.59 1.92
C ALA A 596 34.26 -17.31 0.61
N HIS A 597 32.94 -17.36 0.66
CA HIS A 597 32.07 -17.00 -0.47
C HIS A 597 32.27 -15.55 -0.89
N LEU A 598 32.24 -14.61 0.06
CA LEU A 598 32.47 -13.18 -0.19
C LEU A 598 33.86 -12.92 -0.76
N ARG A 599 34.89 -13.59 -0.23
CA ARG A 599 36.25 -13.52 -0.79
C ARG A 599 36.28 -13.97 -2.26
N GLY A 600 35.62 -15.07 -2.59
CA GLY A 600 35.50 -15.56 -3.97
C GLY A 600 34.68 -14.62 -4.87
N LYS A 601 33.64 -13.97 -4.33
CA LYS A 601 32.84 -12.95 -5.03
C LYS A 601 33.66 -11.70 -5.33
N ILE A 602 34.46 -11.23 -4.39
CA ILE A 602 35.28 -10.02 -4.54
C ILE A 602 36.45 -10.24 -5.51
N LYS A 603 37.08 -11.42 -5.47
CA LYS A 603 38.09 -11.82 -6.48
C LYS A 603 37.54 -11.85 -7.91
N ARG A 604 36.25 -12.12 -8.10
CA ARG A 604 35.56 -12.09 -9.41
C ARG A 604 35.21 -10.68 -9.90
N GLY A 605 35.54 -9.63 -9.15
CA GLY A 605 35.39 -8.23 -9.55
C GLY A 605 34.20 -7.49 -8.93
N VAL A 606 33.40 -8.13 -8.06
CA VAL A 606 32.35 -7.43 -7.32
C VAL A 606 32.94 -6.71 -6.12
N LYS A 607 32.80 -5.40 -6.02
CA LYS A 607 33.52 -4.59 -5.02
C LYS A 607 32.86 -4.51 -3.64
N VAL A 608 31.59 -4.90 -3.52
CA VAL A 608 30.79 -4.69 -2.32
C VAL A 608 30.10 -5.99 -1.90
N GLY A 609 30.28 -6.39 -0.64
CA GLY A 609 29.49 -7.41 0.03
C GLY A 609 28.53 -6.78 1.05
N LEU A 610 27.35 -7.38 1.22
CA LEU A 610 26.37 -6.93 2.20
C LEU A 610 25.84 -8.13 2.97
N ILE A 611 25.84 -8.03 4.29
CA ILE A 611 25.28 -9.00 5.22
C ILE A 611 24.27 -8.27 6.08
N LEU A 612 23.10 -8.86 6.25
CA LEU A 612 22.11 -8.39 7.22
C LEU A 612 22.07 -9.34 8.40
N ARG A 613 21.95 -8.80 9.61
CA ARG A 613 21.86 -9.57 10.85
C ARG A 613 20.72 -9.02 11.68
N SER A 614 19.80 -9.87 12.12
CA SER A 614 18.82 -9.49 13.13
C SER A 614 19.48 -9.35 14.51
N GLU A 615 19.07 -8.35 15.29
CA GLU A 615 19.61 -8.01 16.62
C GLU A 615 19.77 -9.24 17.55
N LEU A 616 18.72 -10.08 17.64
CA LEU A 616 18.68 -11.30 18.46
C LEU A 616 18.79 -12.57 17.60
N ALA A 617 19.52 -12.51 16.48
CA ALA A 617 19.76 -13.70 15.66
C ALA A 617 20.55 -14.78 16.43
N ASN A 618 21.53 -14.37 17.24
CA ASN A 618 22.29 -15.20 18.15
C ASN A 618 22.90 -14.32 19.25
N GLU A 619 22.91 -14.81 20.50
CA GLU A 619 23.44 -14.07 21.66
C GLU A 619 24.97 -13.91 21.61
N ASN A 620 25.69 -14.94 21.16
CA ASN A 620 27.16 -14.96 21.15
C ASN A 620 27.73 -14.38 19.86
N TYR A 621 27.11 -14.68 18.71
CA TYR A 621 27.53 -14.17 17.41
C TYR A 621 26.89 -12.80 17.13
N ASN A 622 27.32 -11.82 17.91
CA ASN A 622 26.90 -10.43 17.74
C ASN A 622 27.57 -9.74 16.54
N THR A 623 27.10 -8.55 16.19
CA THR A 623 27.60 -7.78 15.05
C THR A 623 29.09 -7.50 15.15
N ASP A 624 29.61 -7.21 16.35
CA ASP A 624 31.03 -6.96 16.58
C ASP A 624 31.88 -8.22 16.37
N PHE A 625 31.39 -9.38 16.82
CA PHE A 625 32.04 -10.66 16.61
C PHE A 625 32.14 -10.98 15.12
N ILE A 626 31.01 -10.90 14.39
CA ILE A 626 30.98 -11.16 12.95
C ILE A 626 31.89 -10.19 12.21
N HIS A 627 31.86 -8.90 12.56
CA HIS A 627 32.76 -7.90 11.98
C HIS A 627 34.25 -8.24 12.18
N LYS A 628 34.66 -8.64 13.39
CA LYS A 628 36.05 -9.03 13.67
C LYS A 628 36.43 -10.30 12.91
N LEU A 629 35.57 -11.31 12.92
CA LEU A 629 35.78 -12.56 12.20
C LEU A 629 35.97 -12.32 10.70
N PHE A 630 35.06 -11.57 10.07
CA PHE A 630 35.10 -11.30 8.63
C PHE A 630 36.27 -10.38 8.25
N SER A 631 36.72 -9.51 9.17
CA SER A 631 37.94 -8.70 8.96
C SER A 631 39.19 -9.56 8.90
N GLU A 632 39.31 -10.56 9.77
CA GLU A 632 40.45 -11.48 9.81
C GLU A 632 40.41 -12.46 8.63
N GLU A 633 39.27 -13.12 8.42
CA GLU A 633 39.06 -14.12 7.36
C GLU A 633 39.00 -13.52 5.93
N GLY A 634 38.88 -12.18 5.86
CA GLY A 634 39.04 -11.42 4.64
C GLY A 634 40.45 -11.53 4.04
N LEU A 635 41.48 -11.85 4.85
CA LEU A 635 42.88 -12.05 4.43
C LEU A 635 43.40 -10.93 3.50
N GLY A 636 43.02 -9.68 3.79
CA GLY A 636 43.38 -8.51 2.99
C GLY A 636 42.68 -8.39 1.63
N VAL A 637 41.80 -9.33 1.25
CA VAL A 637 41.01 -9.25 0.00
C VAL A 637 39.92 -8.19 0.11
N PHE A 638 39.33 -8.06 1.29
CA PHE A 638 38.34 -7.03 1.61
C PHE A 638 38.47 -6.56 3.05
N THR A 639 37.91 -5.39 3.33
CA THR A 639 37.75 -4.87 4.68
C THR A 639 36.30 -5.04 5.15
N CYS A 640 36.09 -5.34 6.43
CA CYS A 640 34.74 -5.43 7.00
C CYS A 640 34.39 -4.12 7.74
N ARG A 641 33.11 -3.78 7.73
CA ARG A 641 32.52 -2.66 8.49
C ARG A 641 31.20 -3.10 9.11
N ALA A 642 30.97 -2.70 10.35
CA ALA A 642 29.69 -2.91 11.04
C ALA A 642 28.85 -1.62 11.02
N THR A 643 27.53 -1.76 10.93
CA THR A 643 26.60 -0.64 11.04
C THR A 643 25.30 -1.11 11.69
N THR A 644 24.92 -0.49 12.80
CA THR A 644 23.63 -0.72 13.45
C THR A 644 22.65 0.37 13.07
N ILE A 645 21.53 0.00 12.44
CA ILE A 645 20.49 0.98 12.04
C ILE A 645 19.77 1.53 13.27
N GLY A 646 19.56 0.69 14.30
CA GLY A 646 18.95 1.10 15.56
C GLY A 646 17.50 1.54 15.37
N HIS A 647 17.11 2.70 15.90
CA HIS A 647 15.73 3.19 15.83
C HIS A 647 15.39 3.90 14.51
N LEU A 648 16.37 4.19 13.66
CA LEU A 648 16.13 4.87 12.38
C LEU A 648 15.20 4.09 11.46
N GLN A 649 15.18 2.76 11.58
CA GLN A 649 14.27 1.92 10.81
C GLN A 649 12.79 2.10 11.18
N VAL A 650 12.42 2.77 12.26
CA VAL A 650 10.99 3.03 12.51
C VAL A 650 10.45 3.97 11.44
N GLY A 651 11.31 4.84 10.88
CA GLY A 651 10.93 5.88 9.95
C GLY A 651 10.25 7.05 10.65
N ALA A 652 10.28 8.22 10.01
CA ALA A 652 9.59 9.42 10.51
C ALA A 652 8.15 9.50 9.99
N HIS A 653 7.94 9.13 8.73
CA HIS A 653 6.66 9.17 8.04
C HIS A 653 6.31 7.78 7.52
N PRO A 654 5.05 7.33 7.63
CA PRO A 654 4.64 6.05 7.08
C PRO A 654 4.67 6.07 5.55
N SER A 655 5.01 4.92 4.97
CA SER A 655 4.98 4.63 3.52
C SER A 655 3.56 4.65 2.96
N ALA A 656 3.44 4.63 1.63
CA ALA A 656 2.14 4.59 0.95
C ALA A 656 1.31 3.39 1.41
N MET A 657 1.92 2.21 1.38
CA MET A 657 1.30 0.96 1.77
C MET A 657 0.83 0.98 3.23
N ASP A 658 1.66 1.46 4.17
CA ASP A 658 1.28 1.53 5.58
C ASP A 658 0.15 2.53 5.84
N ARG A 659 0.12 3.67 5.14
CA ARG A 659 -1.00 4.65 5.23
C ARG A 659 -2.30 4.04 4.70
N CYS A 660 -2.24 3.38 3.55
CA CYS A 660 -3.41 2.75 2.94
C CYS A 660 -3.94 1.61 3.81
N MET A 661 -3.06 0.72 4.28
CA MET A 661 -3.40 -0.39 5.16
C MET A 661 -3.97 0.10 6.50
N ALA A 662 -3.41 1.17 7.07
CA ALA A 662 -3.92 1.76 8.30
C ALA A 662 -5.35 2.30 8.16
N ILE A 663 -5.67 2.98 7.05
CA ILE A 663 -7.03 3.47 6.79
C ILE A 663 -7.98 2.30 6.55
N SER A 664 -7.62 1.39 5.65
CA SER A 664 -8.43 0.22 5.29
C SER A 664 -8.77 -0.63 6.50
N ASN A 665 -7.75 -1.07 7.24
CA ASN A 665 -7.95 -1.93 8.40
C ASN A 665 -8.59 -1.18 9.57
N GLY A 666 -8.31 0.12 9.70
CA GLY A 666 -8.99 0.99 10.66
C GLY A 666 -10.49 1.02 10.43
N PHE A 667 -10.94 1.14 9.17
CA PHE A 667 -12.36 1.05 8.83
C PHE A 667 -12.95 -0.32 9.10
N THR A 668 -12.27 -1.40 8.72
CA THR A 668 -12.76 -2.76 8.98
C THR A 668 -12.94 -3.02 10.48
N VAL A 669 -11.97 -2.62 11.30
CA VAL A 669 -12.05 -2.79 12.76
C VAL A 669 -13.13 -1.90 13.37
N ALA A 670 -13.26 -0.66 12.91
CA ALA A 670 -14.29 0.26 13.39
C ALA A 670 -15.71 -0.23 13.02
N ALA A 671 -15.90 -0.72 11.79
CA ALA A 671 -17.16 -1.33 11.36
C ALA A 671 -17.50 -2.53 12.24
N TRP A 672 -16.57 -3.47 12.38
CA TRP A 672 -16.78 -4.66 13.19
C TRP A 672 -17.15 -4.34 14.64
N ILE A 673 -16.44 -3.38 15.27
CA ILE A 673 -16.71 -3.07 16.67
C ILE A 673 -18.03 -2.32 16.85
N VAL A 674 -18.37 -1.41 15.94
CA VAL A 674 -19.65 -0.69 15.96
C VAL A 674 -20.80 -1.68 15.78
N ASP A 675 -20.74 -2.53 14.75
CA ASP A 675 -21.78 -3.52 14.47
C ASP A 675 -21.95 -4.48 15.66
N THR A 676 -20.84 -4.95 16.25
CA THR A 676 -20.89 -5.83 17.44
C THR A 676 -21.49 -5.11 18.66
N VAL A 677 -21.15 -3.84 18.87
CA VAL A 677 -21.72 -3.06 19.98
C VAL A 677 -23.22 -2.83 19.75
N GLU A 678 -23.64 -2.48 18.54
CA GLU A 678 -25.06 -2.35 18.18
C GLU A 678 -25.82 -3.65 18.43
N GLU A 679 -25.27 -4.80 18.03
CA GLU A 679 -25.87 -6.11 18.29
C GLU A 679 -26.00 -6.39 19.80
N THR A 680 -24.95 -6.13 20.59
CA THR A 680 -25.00 -6.35 22.05
C THR A 680 -25.97 -5.40 22.76
N MET A 681 -26.12 -4.17 22.28
CA MET A 681 -27.09 -3.20 22.82
C MET A 681 -28.53 -3.51 22.40
N SER A 682 -28.72 -4.07 21.20
CA SER A 682 -30.03 -4.38 20.62
C SER A 682 -30.66 -5.63 21.22
N ILE A 683 -29.91 -6.46 21.96
CA ILE A 683 -30.48 -7.53 22.79
C ILE A 683 -31.04 -6.87 24.06
N PRO A 684 -32.35 -6.64 24.19
CA PRO A 684 -32.89 -6.13 25.44
C PRO A 684 -32.78 -7.26 26.45
N HIS A 685 -32.42 -6.93 27.69
CA HIS A 685 -32.66 -7.80 28.84
C HIS A 685 -34.12 -8.27 28.81
N GLY A 686 -34.34 -9.50 28.32
CA GLY A 686 -35.63 -10.11 28.00
C GLY A 686 -36.51 -10.44 29.20
N THR A 687 -36.35 -9.74 30.32
CA THR A 687 -37.15 -9.91 31.54
C THR A 687 -38.03 -8.71 31.85
N TYR A 688 -37.74 -7.52 31.30
CA TYR A 688 -38.50 -6.31 31.65
C TYR A 688 -39.66 -5.99 30.70
N SER A 689 -39.57 -6.38 29.43
CA SER A 689 -40.65 -6.12 28.45
C SER A 689 -41.91 -6.94 28.75
N TRP A 690 -41.78 -8.22 29.12
CA TRP A 690 -42.94 -9.06 29.41
C TRP A 690 -43.66 -8.64 30.70
N MET A 691 -42.91 -8.27 31.74
CA MET A 691 -43.48 -7.85 33.03
C MET A 691 -44.19 -6.49 32.92
N MET A 692 -43.66 -5.57 32.12
CA MET A 692 -44.25 -4.26 31.87
C MET A 692 -45.48 -4.35 30.96
N MET A 693 -45.46 -5.26 29.98
CA MET A 693 -46.61 -5.58 29.13
C MET A 693 -47.73 -6.30 29.91
N MET A 694 -47.37 -7.17 30.88
CA MET A 694 -48.34 -7.76 31.82
C MET A 694 -48.94 -6.72 32.78
N MET A 695 -48.13 -5.77 33.27
CA MET A 695 -48.62 -4.66 34.11
C MET A 695 -49.56 -3.73 33.33
N MET A 696 -49.24 -3.41 32.06
CA MET A 696 -50.14 -2.63 31.20
C MET A 696 -51.43 -3.38 30.87
N MET A 697 -51.37 -4.68 30.60
CA MET A 697 -52.58 -5.49 30.40
C MET A 697 -53.44 -5.59 31.67
N MET A 698 -52.83 -5.74 32.86
CA MET A 698 -53.56 -5.72 34.12
C MET A 698 -54.19 -4.34 34.41
N MET A 699 -53.48 -3.24 34.13
CA MET A 699 -54.05 -1.90 34.25
C MET A 699 -55.19 -1.66 33.27
N MET A 700 -55.08 -2.10 32.02
CA MET A 700 -56.17 -2.01 31.04
C MET A 700 -57.39 -2.85 31.43
N MET A 701 -57.18 -4.07 31.96
CA MET A 701 -58.29 -4.89 32.47
C MET A 701 -58.96 -4.27 33.69
N MET A 702 -58.20 -3.66 34.61
CA MET A 702 -58.78 -2.90 35.73
C MET A 702 -59.54 -1.67 35.25
N MET A 703 -59.04 -0.97 34.22
CA MET A 703 -59.74 0.19 33.65
C MET A 703 -61.03 -0.21 32.93
N MET A 704 -61.04 -1.32 32.18
CA MET A 704 -62.26 -1.84 31.57
C MET A 704 -63.30 -2.30 32.60
N MET A 705 -62.88 -2.90 33.71
CA MET A 705 -63.80 -3.26 34.80
C MET A 705 -64.37 -2.07 35.58
N ILE A 706 -63.79 -0.87 35.45
CA ILE A 706 -64.28 0.36 36.10
C ILE A 706 -65.30 1.11 35.21
N VAL A 707 -65.38 0.79 33.91
CA VAL A 707 -66.21 1.52 32.94
C VAL A 707 -67.57 0.84 32.67
N ASP A 708 -67.81 -0.37 33.17
CA ASP A 708 -69.06 -1.11 32.94
C ASP A 708 -70.15 -0.92 34.01
N ASP A 709 -70.00 0.02 34.97
CA ASP A 709 -70.94 0.18 36.10
C ASP A 709 -71.73 1.51 36.15
N ASP A 710 -71.57 2.43 35.20
CA ASP A 710 -72.35 3.69 35.18
C ASP A 710 -72.81 4.04 33.75
N ASP A 711 -73.95 3.47 33.32
CA ASP A 711 -74.78 4.00 32.23
C ASP A 711 -76.23 3.49 32.41
N ASP A 712 -77.00 4.19 33.24
CA ASP A 712 -78.46 4.30 33.14
C ASP A 712 -78.85 5.74 33.57
N ASP A 713 -79.68 6.37 32.74
CA ASP A 713 -80.52 7.57 32.94
C ASP A 713 -80.05 8.97 32.43
N ASP A 714 -80.77 9.42 31.39
CA ASP A 714 -81.42 10.72 31.15
C ASP A 714 -80.71 11.93 30.46
N ASP A 715 -81.17 12.16 29.21
CA ASP A 715 -81.80 13.35 28.61
C ASP A 715 -81.10 14.71 28.31
N ASP A 716 -81.49 15.18 27.11
CA ASP A 716 -81.70 16.55 26.58
C ASP A 716 -80.57 17.37 25.89
N ASP A 717 -80.82 17.59 24.59
CA ASP A 717 -80.69 18.78 23.72
C ASP A 717 -79.48 19.73 23.85
N ASP A 718 -78.79 19.97 22.73
CA ASP A 718 -78.05 21.22 22.48
C ASP A 718 -78.02 21.62 20.99
N ASP A 719 -78.07 22.95 20.84
CA ASP A 719 -78.24 23.82 19.66
C ASP A 719 -76.99 24.00 18.77
N ASP A 720 -77.27 24.47 17.55
CA ASP A 720 -76.61 25.48 16.70
C ASP A 720 -75.17 26.00 16.94
N ASP A 721 -74.54 26.23 15.77
CA ASP A 721 -73.66 27.33 15.33
C ASP A 721 -72.21 27.47 15.84
N ASP A 722 -71.29 27.49 14.87
CA ASP A 722 -69.93 28.02 14.98
C ASP A 722 -69.72 29.12 13.92
N ASP A 723 -69.08 30.19 14.39
CA ASP A 723 -68.89 31.54 13.84
C ASP A 723 -68.00 31.66 12.57
N ASP A 724 -68.49 32.52 11.66
CA ASP A 724 -67.87 33.68 10.99
C ASP A 724 -66.33 33.94 10.97
N ASP A 725 -65.93 34.33 9.74
CA ASP A 725 -65.10 35.50 9.35
C ASP A 725 -63.57 35.42 9.10
N ASP A 726 -63.28 35.53 7.79
CA ASP A 726 -62.58 36.65 7.14
C ASP A 726 -61.11 36.50 6.65
N ASP A 727 -61.04 36.38 5.30
CA ASP A 727 -60.41 37.31 4.34
C ASP A 727 -58.89 37.55 4.34
N ASP A 728 -58.23 37.32 3.20
CA ASP A 728 -58.23 38.34 2.12
C ASP A 728 -57.48 37.86 0.86
N ASP A 729 -57.93 38.40 -0.27
CA ASP A 729 -57.81 37.98 -1.67
C ASP A 729 -56.48 38.20 -2.40
N GLY A 730 -56.35 37.58 -3.59
CA GLY A 730 -55.52 38.14 -4.66
C GLY A 730 -55.16 37.21 -5.82
N ASP A 731 -56.14 36.85 -6.66
CA ASP A 731 -55.91 36.38 -8.03
C ASP A 731 -55.45 37.55 -8.92
N ASP A 732 -54.44 37.34 -9.78
CA ASP A 732 -54.46 37.99 -11.09
C ASP A 732 -53.71 37.22 -12.19
N SER A 733 -54.33 37.26 -13.35
CA SER A 733 -54.04 36.53 -14.59
C SER A 733 -52.83 37.05 -15.38
N GLY A 734 -52.11 36.15 -16.08
CA GLY A 734 -51.04 36.48 -17.04
C GLY A 734 -50.21 35.29 -17.53
#